data_AF-A0A814PQ97-F1
#
_entry.id   AF-A0A814PQ97-F1
#
_cell.length_a   1.000
_cell.length_b   1.000
_cell.length_c   1.000
_cell.angle_alpha   90.00
_cell.angle_beta   90.00
_cell.angle_gamma   90.00
#
_symmetry.space_group_name_H-M   'P 1'
#
loop_
_entity.id
_entity.type
_entity.pdbx_description
1 polymer ?
#
loop_
_entity_poly.entity_id
_entity_poly.type
_entity_poly.pdbx_seq_one_letter_code
_entity_poly.pdbx_strand_id
1 'polypeptide(L)'
;MSHAHRNIGFLEEDNTNNDRNADLDGDDNNDKIAMDLDEQDETADSQLIGSSFQENSTCESLPQQEDCILLFIKRILHFLLTLQSMFFISEAAVSYVATNLAAENCFGYNPPQCRTITIPRHNKGDLCINYSYVSFTDALRNFLKLPEVQQDITELATKPSTYPIMLDIHDGEFARTHPVFKTRDLLKIELNSDGLNITNAISNHIHKTFLFYWSLLNLRRDHRSLQASKRLVVACPEDDLTADVLQQITSKLKFADFVRCLQKMAKDGVDVVINGARKVHQVALFFTLGDYPAQQALHGRKESVSALKFCPCCNVTNDDYKDNIDQLPAHYTNQDYEQACKFIEECVKNGDENTTAIWRKFYGINNRSIFAELPNFDVTLQVLLDPMHILLQGVCKYHLNAFLQHCVDANRFTMAQFCLVVNEFSFDVSENLSKPCLNMRIEELRNSTTGLPLDAMQTYHLLMNLPFILRKLLKNFTFPAYDVILLLVDIVNLIWASEADDQTVLQLQKSTLLHNKLYKQLYPDKLKQKFHFLLHLPRQMKLFGPHRFITTLASARKHQYFKGQKMHCFKNAPLTLTKRLQAWESVKDYNSDGTLSTDIFKHETVLHHVESLTDDLRINVAKWTLPAMPTHTATRIKYNSISYSVGTVICASQNYLEENPIFLQIMNIFIIKQRPYFACTQLNIIRFDENVRSFEVKISNDHGSVTPDFLRNVWPLKLVNIDNVYYVGFRPHGRTFTQLLCVIMVCSIFYEDKANNIDIFGVCPACREKVAIHTHDPFTISQLTAPTITASPKQKTNLTNFNSRTPSPTRYTSTIDDNTCSLTNTLRLSPRETHTSSRLTNDNGFLHGKSPDSSTIDHIFKLVYVPRTCNLPMYSAAVEQALQTGELPLYS
;
A
#
# COMPACT_ATOMS: atom_id res chain seq x y z
N MET A 1 9.93 -36.29 -21.68
CA MET A 1 10.11 -36.89 -23.01
C MET A 1 11.23 -36.15 -23.72
N SER A 2 12.30 -36.85 -24.07
CA SER A 2 13.39 -36.37 -24.93
C SER A 2 13.47 -37.28 -26.16
N HIS A 3 14.04 -36.76 -27.25
CA HIS A 3 14.22 -37.42 -28.56
C HIS A 3 12.95 -37.85 -29.31
N ALA A 4 12.49 -36.95 -30.20
CA ALA A 4 12.14 -37.31 -31.57
C ALA A 4 12.45 -36.14 -32.53
N HIS A 5 12.99 -36.46 -33.70
CA HIS A 5 13.16 -35.61 -34.90
C HIS A 5 13.94 -34.28 -34.82
N ARG A 6 15.25 -34.39 -35.10
CA ARG A 6 15.91 -33.54 -36.10
C ARG A 6 15.85 -34.24 -37.46
N ASN A 7 15.52 -33.53 -38.54
CA ASN A 7 16.31 -33.45 -39.78
C ASN A 7 15.56 -32.67 -40.87
N ILE A 8 16.30 -32.28 -41.92
CA ILE A 8 15.90 -31.39 -43.04
C ILE A 8 15.80 -29.92 -42.58
N GLY A 9 16.59 -28.97 -43.08
CA GLY A 9 17.74 -29.06 -43.98
C GLY A 9 18.21 -27.64 -44.33
N PHE A 10 19.47 -27.31 -44.09
CA PHE A 10 20.03 -26.01 -44.47
C PHE A 10 20.48 -26.04 -45.94
N LEU A 11 20.18 -24.98 -46.67
CA LEU A 11 20.97 -24.51 -47.80
C LEU A 11 21.35 -23.06 -47.50
N GLU A 12 22.64 -22.83 -47.34
CA GLU A 12 23.25 -21.50 -47.35
C GLU A 12 23.59 -21.15 -48.80
N GLU A 13 23.24 -19.96 -49.25
CA GLU A 13 24.00 -19.27 -50.31
C GLU A 13 24.18 -17.81 -49.90
N ASP A 14 25.44 -17.44 -49.61
CA ASP A 14 25.88 -16.05 -49.61
C ASP A 14 25.85 -15.51 -51.05
N ASN A 15 25.43 -14.25 -51.24
CA ASN A 15 26.31 -13.21 -51.81
C ASN A 15 25.67 -11.82 -51.92
N THR A 16 26.30 -10.88 -51.23
CA THR A 16 26.68 -9.52 -51.67
C THR A 16 25.86 -8.71 -52.71
N ASN A 17 25.64 -7.45 -52.31
CA ASN A 17 25.79 -6.21 -53.09
C ASN A 17 24.61 -5.55 -53.85
N ASN A 18 24.60 -4.22 -53.66
CA ASN A 18 24.16 -3.13 -54.53
C ASN A 18 22.69 -2.69 -54.54
N ASP A 19 22.50 -1.51 -53.93
CA ASP A 19 21.69 -0.38 -54.39
C ASP A 19 21.20 -0.43 -55.86
N ARG A 20 19.92 -0.11 -56.06
CA ARG A 20 19.49 1.14 -56.73
C ARG A 20 17.98 1.36 -56.67
N ASN A 21 17.60 2.63 -56.59
CA ASN A 21 16.24 3.12 -56.81
C ASN A 21 15.82 2.90 -58.28
N ALA A 22 14.53 2.65 -58.54
CA ALA A 22 13.65 3.64 -59.16
C ALA A 22 12.26 3.05 -59.48
N ASP A 23 11.25 3.85 -59.14
CA ASP A 23 9.90 4.01 -59.71
C ASP A 23 9.56 3.26 -61.02
N LEU A 24 8.28 2.83 -61.13
CA LEU A 24 7.36 3.32 -62.18
C LEU A 24 5.90 2.93 -61.90
N ASP A 25 4.98 3.76 -62.39
CA ASP A 25 3.53 3.72 -62.16
C ASP A 25 2.78 2.62 -62.94
N GLY A 26 1.50 2.42 -62.63
CA GLY A 26 0.59 1.60 -63.43
C GLY A 26 -0.81 1.42 -62.82
N ASP A 27 -1.75 2.32 -63.17
CA ASP A 27 -3.19 2.08 -63.07
C ASP A 27 -3.60 0.82 -63.86
N ASP A 28 -4.64 0.08 -63.45
CA ASP A 28 -6.01 0.35 -63.92
C ASP A 28 -7.06 -0.72 -63.51
N ASN A 29 -8.19 -0.22 -63.03
CA ASN A 29 -9.59 -0.62 -63.26
C ASN A 29 -10.11 -2.08 -63.46
N ASN A 30 -11.32 -2.23 -62.88
CA ASN A 30 -12.55 -2.83 -63.42
C ASN A 30 -13.05 -4.25 -63.06
N ASP A 31 -14.17 -4.21 -62.31
CA ASP A 31 -15.47 -4.85 -62.56
C ASP A 31 -15.69 -6.37 -62.48
N LYS A 32 -16.69 -6.72 -61.64
CA LYS A 32 -17.87 -7.60 -61.85
C LYS A 32 -17.66 -8.91 -62.66
N ILE A 33 -18.23 -10.03 -62.24
CA ILE A 33 -19.67 -10.35 -62.38
C ILE A 33 -20.01 -11.53 -61.44
N ALA A 34 -21.25 -11.56 -60.92
CA ALA A 34 -21.81 -12.72 -60.21
C ALA A 34 -22.57 -13.65 -61.17
N MET A 35 -22.71 -14.93 -60.83
CA MET A 35 -23.91 -15.72 -61.14
C MET A 35 -23.96 -17.02 -60.33
N ASP A 36 -25.19 -17.43 -60.01
CA ASP A 36 -25.55 -18.62 -59.24
C ASP A 36 -25.36 -19.93 -60.04
N LEU A 37 -25.46 -21.08 -59.37
CA LEU A 37 -26.54 -22.06 -59.64
C LEU A 37 -26.55 -23.23 -58.63
N ASP A 38 -27.69 -23.93 -58.61
CA ASP A 38 -28.26 -24.76 -57.55
C ASP A 38 -28.21 -26.28 -57.86
N GLU A 39 -28.70 -27.11 -56.92
CA GLU A 39 -29.30 -28.47 -57.12
C GLU A 39 -28.38 -29.65 -57.55
N GLN A 40 -28.63 -30.95 -57.27
CA GLN A 40 -29.55 -31.69 -56.35
C GLN A 40 -29.09 -33.18 -56.22
N ASP A 41 -29.50 -33.87 -55.13
CA ASP A 41 -29.84 -35.32 -55.04
C ASP A 41 -28.80 -36.43 -55.40
N GLU A 42 -28.96 -37.74 -55.10
CA GLU A 42 -30.06 -38.56 -54.56
C GLU A 42 -29.58 -39.90 -53.90
N THR A 43 -30.52 -40.75 -53.46
CA THR A 43 -30.42 -42.19 -53.03
C THR A 43 -29.82 -42.47 -51.63
N ALA A 44 -30.47 -43.10 -50.63
CA ALA A 44 -31.49 -44.16 -50.53
C ALA A 44 -30.97 -45.60 -50.71
N ASP A 45 -31.01 -46.42 -49.65
CA ASP A 45 -31.98 -47.53 -49.54
C ASP A 45 -32.12 -48.06 -48.08
N SER A 46 -32.89 -49.13 -47.89
CA SER A 46 -33.72 -49.38 -46.70
C SER A 46 -33.67 -50.84 -46.17
N GLN A 47 -34.52 -51.12 -45.16
CA GLN A 47 -34.92 -52.45 -44.60
C GLN A 47 -34.13 -53.01 -43.39
N LEU A 48 -34.72 -53.74 -42.41
CA LEU A 48 -36.11 -53.92 -41.91
C LEU A 48 -36.07 -54.70 -40.56
N ILE A 49 -37.00 -54.44 -39.61
CA ILE A 49 -37.47 -55.34 -38.50
C ILE A 49 -36.41 -55.70 -37.41
N GLY A 50 -36.69 -55.79 -36.09
CA GLY A 50 -37.89 -55.52 -35.28
C GLY A 50 -37.90 -56.31 -33.94
N SER A 51 -38.63 -55.81 -32.94
CA SER A 51 -39.05 -56.46 -31.66
C SER A 51 -38.10 -56.54 -30.42
N SER A 52 -38.49 -55.78 -29.38
CA SER A 52 -38.54 -56.09 -27.93
C SER A 52 -37.35 -56.74 -27.18
N PHE A 53 -36.78 -56.02 -26.19
CA PHE A 53 -37.21 -56.06 -24.77
C PHE A 53 -36.53 -54.93 -23.96
N GLN A 54 -37.05 -54.61 -22.77
CA GLN A 54 -36.48 -53.58 -21.87
C GLN A 54 -35.30 -54.13 -21.05
N GLU A 55 -34.28 -53.31 -20.78
CA GLU A 55 -33.76 -53.15 -19.42
C GLU A 55 -32.98 -51.83 -19.24
N ASN A 56 -33.03 -51.27 -18.02
CA ASN A 56 -32.46 -49.97 -17.71
C ASN A 56 -30.97 -50.08 -17.34
N SER A 57 -30.12 -49.29 -18.00
CA SER A 57 -28.89 -48.79 -17.37
C SER A 57 -28.58 -47.38 -17.87
N THR A 58 -28.46 -46.44 -16.95
CA THR A 58 -28.07 -45.05 -17.22
C THR A 58 -26.67 -44.99 -17.83
N CYS A 59 -26.58 -44.79 -19.14
CA CYS A 59 -25.32 -44.41 -19.76
C CYS A 59 -25.10 -42.91 -19.49
N GLU A 60 -24.30 -42.59 -18.47
CA GLU A 60 -23.68 -41.27 -18.38
C GLU A 60 -22.92 -41.02 -19.69
N SER A 61 -23.21 -39.90 -20.35
CA SER A 61 -22.51 -39.53 -21.58
C SER A 61 -21.03 -39.33 -21.28
N LEU A 62 -20.18 -40.16 -21.90
CA LEU A 62 -18.74 -39.94 -21.92
C LEU A 62 -18.44 -38.47 -22.30
N PRO A 63 -17.56 -37.76 -21.57
CA PRO A 63 -17.19 -36.39 -21.93
C PRO A 63 -16.68 -36.36 -23.37
N GLN A 64 -17.02 -35.31 -24.11
CA GLN A 64 -16.54 -35.17 -25.48
C GLN A 64 -15.00 -35.10 -25.47
N GLN A 65 -14.36 -35.53 -26.55
CA GLN A 65 -12.90 -35.66 -26.61
C GLN A 65 -12.17 -34.33 -26.30
N GLU A 66 -12.84 -33.20 -26.59
CA GLU A 66 -12.40 -31.84 -26.25
C GLU A 66 -12.35 -31.59 -24.73
N ASP A 67 -13.34 -32.05 -23.95
CA ASP A 67 -13.38 -31.90 -22.49
C ASP A 67 -12.17 -32.57 -21.84
N CYS A 68 -11.77 -33.75 -22.34
CA CYS A 68 -10.63 -34.49 -21.82
C CYS A 68 -9.30 -33.79 -22.08
N ILE A 69 -9.11 -33.21 -23.28
CA ILE A 69 -7.93 -32.40 -23.62
C ILE A 69 -7.90 -31.14 -22.77
N LEU A 70 -9.05 -30.47 -22.62
CA LEU A 70 -9.20 -29.29 -21.78
C LEU A 70 -8.76 -29.62 -20.35
N LEU A 71 -9.34 -30.66 -19.73
CA LEU A 71 -9.05 -31.10 -18.35
C LEU A 71 -7.56 -31.47 -18.15
N PHE A 72 -6.92 -32.07 -19.16
CA PHE A 72 -5.50 -32.35 -19.14
C PHE A 72 -4.64 -31.07 -19.11
N ILE A 73 -5.00 -30.06 -19.91
CA ILE A 73 -4.37 -28.73 -19.88
C ILE A 73 -4.59 -28.07 -18.50
N LYS A 74 -5.79 -28.18 -17.90
CA LYS A 74 -6.06 -27.66 -16.53
C LYS A 74 -5.09 -28.25 -15.51
N ARG A 75 -4.89 -29.57 -15.55
CA ARG A 75 -3.98 -30.29 -14.63
C ARG A 75 -2.52 -29.88 -14.82
N ILE A 76 -2.05 -29.69 -16.05
CA ILE A 76 -0.69 -29.18 -16.32
C ILE A 76 -0.50 -27.76 -15.75
N LEU A 77 -1.43 -26.85 -16.01
CA LEU A 77 -1.32 -25.47 -15.56
C LEU A 77 -1.35 -25.35 -14.02
N HIS A 78 -2.20 -26.14 -13.36
CA HIS A 78 -2.24 -26.19 -11.90
C HIS A 78 -1.01 -26.88 -11.28
N PHE A 79 -0.44 -27.90 -11.93
CA PHE A 79 0.84 -28.49 -11.53
C PHE A 79 1.97 -27.45 -11.60
N LEU A 80 1.99 -26.62 -12.64
CA LEU A 80 2.95 -25.51 -12.76
C LEU A 80 2.74 -24.43 -11.67
N LEU A 81 1.50 -24.04 -11.36
CA LEU A 81 1.23 -23.18 -10.19
C LEU A 81 1.73 -23.79 -8.88
N THR A 82 1.56 -25.11 -8.72
CA THR A 82 2.03 -25.83 -7.52
C THR A 82 3.56 -25.78 -7.43
N LEU A 83 4.28 -26.09 -8.51
CA LEU A 83 5.74 -25.95 -8.57
C LEU A 83 6.21 -24.50 -8.32
N GLN A 84 5.44 -23.51 -8.77
CA GLN A 84 5.73 -22.08 -8.52
C GLN A 84 5.58 -21.72 -7.03
N SER A 85 4.55 -22.24 -6.36
CA SER A 85 4.35 -22.03 -4.91
C SER A 85 5.48 -22.65 -4.06
N MET A 86 6.08 -23.74 -4.57
CA MET A 86 7.25 -24.40 -4.00
C MET A 86 8.60 -23.76 -4.44
N PHE A 87 8.56 -22.61 -5.11
CA PHE A 87 9.72 -21.86 -5.63
C PHE A 87 10.59 -22.61 -6.67
N PHE A 88 10.12 -23.71 -7.26
CA PHE A 88 10.87 -24.44 -8.29
C PHE A 88 10.89 -23.76 -9.67
N ILE A 89 9.87 -22.96 -9.98
CA ILE A 89 9.76 -22.21 -11.25
C ILE A 89 9.26 -20.79 -11.03
N SER A 90 9.58 -19.87 -11.95
CA SER A 90 9.20 -18.46 -11.83
C SER A 90 7.79 -18.17 -12.36
N GLU A 91 7.17 -17.09 -11.87
CA GLU A 91 5.89 -16.58 -12.37
C GLU A 91 5.89 -16.33 -13.88
N ALA A 92 7.01 -15.85 -14.42
CA ALA A 92 7.18 -15.62 -15.86
C ALA A 92 7.15 -16.93 -16.67
N ALA A 93 7.65 -18.04 -16.12
CA ALA A 93 7.57 -19.35 -16.78
C ALA A 93 6.14 -19.89 -16.80
N VAL A 94 5.42 -19.81 -15.66
CA VAL A 94 4.00 -20.22 -15.60
C VAL A 94 3.16 -19.36 -16.53
N SER A 95 3.34 -18.03 -16.50
CA SER A 95 2.63 -17.09 -17.38
C SER A 95 2.88 -17.36 -18.87
N TYR A 96 4.13 -17.66 -19.25
CA TYR A 96 4.46 -18.00 -20.64
C TYR A 96 3.74 -19.27 -21.10
N VAL A 97 3.76 -20.33 -20.29
CA VAL A 97 3.05 -21.58 -20.61
C VAL A 97 1.52 -21.36 -20.63
N ALA A 98 0.98 -20.64 -19.65
CA ALA A 98 -0.43 -20.26 -19.62
C ALA A 98 -0.86 -19.47 -20.87
N THR A 99 -0.05 -18.51 -21.32
CA THR A 99 -0.35 -17.69 -22.51
C THR A 99 -0.41 -18.54 -23.78
N ASN A 100 0.41 -19.59 -23.88
CA ASN A 100 0.44 -20.49 -25.04
C ASN A 100 -0.61 -21.62 -24.96
N LEU A 101 -1.05 -22.03 -23.77
CA LEU A 101 -2.02 -23.13 -23.58
C LEU A 101 -3.47 -22.67 -23.37
N ALA A 102 -3.70 -21.50 -22.77
CA ALA A 102 -5.05 -21.02 -22.44
C ALA A 102 -5.73 -20.26 -23.59
N ALA A 103 -5.07 -20.12 -24.75
CA ALA A 103 -5.29 -19.03 -25.69
C ALA A 103 -6.71 -18.92 -26.28
N GLU A 104 -7.46 -20.02 -26.44
CA GLU A 104 -8.70 -20.00 -27.25
C GLU A 104 -9.96 -20.62 -26.60
N ASN A 105 -9.89 -21.43 -25.54
CA ASN A 105 -11.10 -22.05 -24.92
C ASN A 105 -11.06 -22.23 -23.38
N CYS A 106 -10.15 -21.57 -22.66
CA CYS A 106 -9.90 -21.86 -21.24
C CYS A 106 -10.38 -20.74 -20.26
N PHE A 107 -11.02 -21.16 -19.16
CA PHE A 107 -11.02 -20.46 -17.87
C PHE A 107 -11.52 -19.01 -17.79
N GLY A 108 -12.60 -18.64 -18.51
CA GLY A 108 -13.13 -17.27 -18.44
C GLY A 108 -12.09 -16.18 -18.77
N TYR A 109 -11.03 -16.58 -19.49
CA TYR A 109 -9.99 -15.73 -19.99
C TYR A 109 -10.64 -14.62 -20.82
N ASN A 110 -10.31 -13.38 -20.49
CA ASN A 110 -10.92 -12.21 -21.09
C ASN A 110 -9.90 -11.64 -22.10
N PRO A 111 -9.93 -12.08 -23.37
CA PRO A 111 -8.86 -11.82 -24.32
C PRO A 111 -8.70 -10.30 -24.49
N PRO A 112 -7.50 -9.75 -24.22
CA PRO A 112 -7.32 -8.32 -24.25
C PRO A 112 -7.32 -7.81 -25.68
N GLN A 113 -8.04 -6.72 -25.87
CA GLN A 113 -8.26 -6.11 -27.16
C GLN A 113 -7.15 -5.08 -27.40
N CYS A 114 -6.49 -5.19 -28.55
CA CYS A 114 -5.52 -4.19 -29.01
C CYS A 114 -6.21 -3.17 -29.92
N ARG A 115 -5.85 -1.90 -29.77
CA ARG A 115 -6.28 -0.84 -30.70
C ARG A 115 -5.15 0.14 -30.94
N THR A 116 -5.21 0.80 -32.10
CA THR A 116 -4.35 1.93 -32.45
C THR A 116 -5.18 3.21 -32.36
N ILE A 117 -4.63 4.26 -31.76
CA ILE A 117 -5.16 5.63 -31.89
C ILE A 117 -4.17 6.44 -32.70
N THR A 118 -4.69 7.11 -33.71
CA THR A 118 -3.97 8.08 -34.52
C THR A 118 -4.16 9.48 -33.92
N ILE A 119 -3.07 10.12 -33.52
CA ILE A 119 -3.04 11.46 -32.94
C ILE A 119 -2.34 12.40 -33.91
N PRO A 120 -3.04 13.37 -34.50
CA PRO A 120 -2.41 14.38 -35.32
C PRO A 120 -1.41 15.19 -34.48
N ARG A 121 -0.12 15.20 -34.87
CA ARG A 121 0.88 16.10 -34.30
C ARG A 121 1.21 17.18 -35.32
N HIS A 122 1.04 18.45 -34.92
CA HIS A 122 1.33 19.60 -35.77
C HIS A 122 2.77 19.52 -36.32
N ASN A 123 2.91 19.53 -37.64
CA ASN A 123 4.18 19.49 -38.39
C ASN A 123 5.11 18.29 -38.07
N LYS A 124 4.59 17.17 -37.53
CA LYS A 124 5.38 15.96 -37.21
C LYS A 124 4.76 14.64 -37.68
N GLY A 125 3.73 14.71 -38.53
CA GLY A 125 2.95 13.55 -38.97
C GLY A 125 2.06 13.00 -37.86
N ASP A 126 1.28 11.99 -38.22
CA ASP A 126 0.36 11.34 -37.30
C ASP A 126 1.09 10.35 -36.38
N LEU A 127 0.87 10.47 -35.07
CA LEU A 127 1.34 9.53 -34.07
C LEU A 127 0.35 8.37 -33.92
N CYS A 128 0.77 7.16 -34.25
CA CYS A 128 -0.01 5.94 -34.01
C CYS A 128 0.38 5.27 -32.68
N ILE A 129 -0.47 5.36 -31.66
CA ILE A 129 -0.26 4.69 -30.36
C ILE A 129 -1.04 3.39 -30.31
N ASN A 130 -0.32 2.27 -30.13
CA ASN A 130 -0.90 0.97 -29.84
C ASN A 130 -1.12 0.80 -28.34
N TYR A 131 -2.36 0.60 -27.91
CA TYR A 131 -2.73 0.31 -26.53
C TYR A 131 -3.53 -1.00 -26.44
N SER A 132 -3.59 -1.54 -25.23
CA SER A 132 -4.29 -2.78 -24.92
C SER A 132 -5.25 -2.56 -23.75
N TYR A 133 -6.44 -3.16 -23.81
CA TYR A 133 -7.42 -3.10 -22.73
C TYR A 133 -8.13 -4.42 -22.50
N VAL A 134 -8.68 -4.57 -21.29
CA VAL A 134 -9.53 -5.70 -20.87
C VAL A 134 -10.96 -5.17 -20.75
N SER A 135 -11.97 -5.97 -21.16
CA SER A 135 -13.37 -5.60 -20.95
C SER A 135 -13.68 -5.51 -19.46
N PHE A 136 -13.86 -4.29 -18.92
CA PHE A 136 -14.19 -4.07 -17.51
C PHE A 136 -15.46 -4.80 -17.11
N THR A 137 -16.50 -4.77 -17.95
CA THR A 137 -17.77 -5.46 -17.72
C THR A 137 -17.59 -6.95 -17.51
N ASP A 138 -16.84 -7.61 -18.39
CA ASP A 138 -16.71 -9.06 -18.36
C ASP A 138 -15.68 -9.50 -17.31
N ALA A 139 -14.65 -8.69 -17.06
CA ALA A 139 -13.72 -8.87 -15.96
C ALA A 139 -14.43 -8.75 -14.60
N LEU A 140 -15.29 -7.74 -14.42
CA LEU A 140 -16.09 -7.57 -13.21
C LEU A 140 -17.08 -8.73 -13.04
N ARG A 141 -17.81 -9.12 -14.10
CA ARG A 141 -18.72 -10.27 -14.06
C ARG A 141 -18.01 -11.57 -13.69
N ASN A 142 -16.84 -11.84 -14.24
CA ASN A 142 -16.09 -13.05 -13.92
C ASN A 142 -15.52 -12.99 -12.50
N PHE A 143 -14.99 -11.85 -12.07
CA PHE A 143 -14.51 -11.64 -10.71
C PHE A 143 -15.64 -11.80 -9.66
N LEU A 144 -16.84 -11.31 -9.96
CA LEU A 144 -18.01 -11.44 -9.09
C LEU A 144 -18.54 -12.87 -8.96
N LYS A 145 -18.17 -13.81 -9.84
CA LYS A 145 -18.54 -15.23 -9.69
C LYS A 145 -17.68 -15.95 -8.65
N LEU A 146 -16.51 -15.42 -8.30
CA LEU A 146 -15.54 -16.10 -7.45
C LEU A 146 -16.07 -16.23 -6.00
N PRO A 147 -16.02 -17.43 -5.38
CA PRO A 147 -16.61 -17.68 -4.07
C PRO A 147 -16.15 -16.72 -2.95
N GLU A 148 -14.85 -16.46 -2.82
CA GLU A 148 -14.34 -15.52 -1.80
C GLU A 148 -14.82 -14.08 -2.04
N VAL A 149 -14.98 -13.66 -3.30
CA VAL A 149 -15.50 -12.34 -3.65
C VAL A 149 -16.97 -12.22 -3.26
N GLN A 150 -17.77 -13.27 -3.46
CA GLN A 150 -19.16 -13.31 -3.02
C GLN A 150 -19.30 -13.33 -1.50
N GLN A 151 -18.43 -14.06 -0.81
CA GLN A 151 -18.38 -14.06 0.65
C GLN A 151 -18.10 -12.65 1.17
N ASP A 152 -17.05 -11.99 0.68
CA ASP A 152 -16.67 -10.63 1.08
C ASP A 152 -17.81 -9.62 0.90
N ILE A 153 -18.44 -9.61 -0.28
CA ILE A 153 -19.55 -8.70 -0.59
C ILE A 153 -20.70 -8.93 0.39
N THR A 154 -21.04 -10.19 0.67
CA THR A 154 -22.16 -10.56 1.57
C THR A 154 -21.83 -10.23 3.03
N GLU A 155 -20.59 -10.45 3.47
CA GLU A 155 -20.11 -10.05 4.80
C GLU A 155 -20.11 -8.52 4.98
N LEU A 156 -19.71 -7.75 3.96
CA LEU A 156 -19.71 -6.29 4.04
C LEU A 156 -21.13 -5.70 3.98
N ALA A 157 -22.02 -6.32 3.20
CA ALA A 157 -23.43 -5.96 3.11
C ALA A 157 -24.13 -6.02 4.48
N THR A 158 -23.79 -7.03 5.28
CA THR A 158 -24.43 -7.33 6.57
C THR A 158 -23.77 -6.66 7.77
N LYS A 159 -22.46 -6.33 7.71
CA LYS A 159 -21.76 -5.65 8.80
C LYS A 159 -22.18 -4.18 8.93
N PRO A 160 -22.51 -3.68 10.14
CA PRO A 160 -22.77 -2.26 10.37
C PRO A 160 -21.49 -1.41 10.16
N SER A 161 -21.63 -0.08 10.28
CA SER A 161 -20.45 0.78 10.41
C SER A 161 -19.90 0.72 11.83
N THR A 162 -18.57 0.84 11.97
CA THR A 162 -17.86 0.82 13.25
C THR A 162 -17.58 2.23 13.82
N TYR A 163 -17.98 3.28 13.09
CA TYR A 163 -17.89 4.67 13.54
C TYR A 163 -18.54 4.86 14.93
N PRO A 164 -17.88 5.50 15.92
CA PRO A 164 -16.80 6.49 15.79
C PRO A 164 -15.40 5.95 15.52
N ILE A 165 -15.17 4.63 15.53
CA ILE A 165 -13.90 4.04 15.12
C ILE A 165 -13.98 3.68 13.63
N MET A 166 -13.19 4.34 12.79
CA MET A 166 -13.06 3.98 11.38
C MET A 166 -12.08 2.81 11.26
N LEU A 167 -12.61 1.60 11.06
CA LEU A 167 -11.81 0.41 10.77
C LEU A 167 -11.59 0.23 9.27
N ASP A 168 -12.52 0.69 8.44
CA ASP A 168 -12.43 0.61 6.98
C ASP A 168 -12.86 1.90 6.27
N ILE A 169 -12.62 1.96 4.97
CA ILE A 169 -13.03 3.05 4.08
C ILE A 169 -14.55 3.27 4.04
N HIS A 170 -15.33 2.25 4.40
CA HIS A 170 -16.80 2.30 4.50
C HIS A 170 -17.31 2.94 5.80
N ASP A 171 -16.40 3.27 6.73
CA ASP A 171 -16.68 4.01 7.97
C ASP A 171 -16.32 5.51 7.86
N GLY A 172 -15.59 5.89 6.82
CA GLY A 172 -15.29 7.29 6.50
C GLY A 172 -16.57 8.12 6.30
N GLU A 173 -16.52 9.40 6.66
CA GLU A 173 -17.67 10.31 6.61
C GLU A 173 -18.32 10.38 5.22
N PHE A 174 -17.54 10.31 4.15
CA PHE A 174 -18.04 10.32 2.77
C PHE A 174 -18.85 9.05 2.48
N ALA A 175 -18.32 7.87 2.82
CA ALA A 175 -19.04 6.60 2.66
C ALA A 175 -20.33 6.57 3.47
N ARG A 176 -20.33 7.05 4.72
CA ARG A 176 -21.50 6.97 5.61
C ARG A 176 -22.61 7.96 5.27
N THR A 177 -22.27 9.17 4.82
CA THR A 177 -23.26 10.26 4.64
C THR A 177 -23.74 10.42 3.20
N HIS A 178 -22.93 10.05 2.21
CA HIS A 178 -23.25 10.28 0.81
C HIS A 178 -24.51 9.49 0.37
N PRO A 179 -25.49 10.11 -0.33
CA PRO A 179 -26.78 9.49 -0.69
C PRO A 179 -26.68 8.11 -1.34
N VAL A 180 -25.72 7.94 -2.26
CA VAL A 180 -25.46 6.66 -2.97
C VAL A 180 -24.44 5.77 -2.25
N PHE A 181 -23.24 6.26 -1.91
CA PHE A 181 -22.18 5.41 -1.33
C PHE A 181 -22.47 4.84 0.08
N LYS A 182 -23.46 5.37 0.82
CA LYS A 182 -23.93 4.75 2.08
C LYS A 182 -24.54 3.36 1.89
N THR A 183 -25.02 3.04 0.68
CA THR A 183 -25.54 1.72 0.34
C THR A 183 -24.40 0.69 0.39
N ARG A 184 -24.58 -0.36 1.20
CA ARG A 184 -23.55 -1.40 1.38
C ARG A 184 -23.47 -2.38 0.20
N ASP A 185 -24.62 -2.69 -0.43
CA ASP A 185 -24.72 -3.55 -1.62
C ASP A 185 -24.20 -2.91 -2.93
N LEU A 186 -23.96 -1.59 -2.91
CA LEU A 186 -23.33 -0.88 -4.03
C LEU A 186 -21.88 -1.33 -4.17
N LEU A 187 -21.52 -1.82 -5.36
CA LEU A 187 -20.15 -2.16 -5.70
C LEU A 187 -19.34 -0.89 -5.96
N LYS A 188 -18.38 -0.64 -5.08
CA LYS A 188 -17.52 0.55 -5.07
C LYS A 188 -16.20 0.19 -5.76
N ILE A 189 -15.80 1.00 -6.74
CA ILE A 189 -14.59 0.77 -7.52
C ILE A 189 -13.52 1.81 -7.14
N GLU A 190 -12.31 1.35 -6.86
CA GLU A 190 -11.08 2.16 -6.91
C GLU A 190 -10.53 2.07 -8.33
N LEU A 191 -10.18 3.20 -8.94
CA LEU A 191 -9.34 3.24 -10.14
C LEU A 191 -7.92 3.73 -9.76
N ASN A 192 -6.93 2.90 -10.05
CA ASN A 192 -5.54 3.10 -9.69
C ASN A 192 -4.69 3.30 -10.96
N SER A 193 -3.73 4.22 -10.96
CA SER A 193 -2.83 4.41 -12.11
C SER A 193 -1.37 4.60 -11.69
N ASP A 194 -0.45 3.91 -12.36
CA ASP A 194 0.99 3.98 -12.08
C ASP A 194 1.83 3.67 -13.35
N GLY A 195 3.07 4.16 -13.37
CA GLY A 195 4.04 3.98 -14.45
C GLY A 195 4.89 2.72 -14.24
N LEU A 196 5.15 2.00 -15.33
CA LEU A 196 5.98 0.79 -15.35
C LEU A 196 7.16 0.96 -16.31
N ASN A 197 8.36 1.03 -15.74
CA ASN A 197 9.61 0.91 -16.48
C ASN A 197 9.94 -0.58 -16.73
N ILE A 198 10.11 -0.96 -17.99
CA ILE A 198 10.57 -2.29 -18.42
C ILE A 198 11.90 -2.14 -19.15
N THR A 199 12.94 -2.79 -18.64
CA THR A 199 14.25 -2.83 -19.27
C THR A 199 14.32 -3.93 -20.31
N ASN A 200 14.86 -3.63 -21.49
CA ASN A 200 15.31 -4.69 -22.40
C ASN A 200 16.51 -5.42 -21.77
N ALA A 201 16.57 -6.75 -21.86
CA ALA A 201 17.70 -7.53 -21.35
C ALA A 201 18.97 -7.38 -22.20
N ILE A 202 18.85 -6.83 -23.42
CA ILE A 202 19.93 -6.69 -24.41
C ILE A 202 20.37 -5.23 -24.57
N SER A 203 19.55 -4.25 -24.19
CA SER A 203 19.89 -2.82 -24.32
C SER A 203 19.43 -2.00 -23.11
N ASN A 204 20.16 -0.92 -22.82
CA ASN A 204 19.83 0.00 -21.73
C ASN A 204 18.59 0.87 -22.00
N HIS A 205 17.83 0.60 -23.07
CA HIS A 205 16.59 1.30 -23.35
C HIS A 205 15.50 0.85 -22.37
N ILE A 206 14.97 1.82 -21.63
CA ILE A 206 13.80 1.66 -20.78
C ILE A 206 12.58 1.89 -21.66
N HIS A 207 11.75 0.86 -21.80
CA HIS A 207 10.42 0.99 -22.38
C HIS A 207 9.44 1.29 -21.26
N LYS A 208 8.77 2.43 -21.33
CA LYS A 208 7.81 2.80 -20.31
C LYS A 208 6.38 2.46 -20.72
N THR A 209 5.62 1.89 -19.80
CA THR A 209 4.21 1.52 -20.00
C THR A 209 3.39 2.09 -18.86
N PHE A 210 2.35 2.84 -19.17
CA PHE A 210 1.41 3.36 -18.19
C PHE A 210 0.25 2.38 -18.00
N LEU A 211 -0.10 2.08 -16.74
CA LEU A 211 -1.03 1.01 -16.37
C LEU A 211 -2.17 1.55 -15.50
N PHE A 212 -3.40 1.12 -15.82
CA PHE A 212 -4.61 1.44 -15.07
C PHE A 212 -5.23 0.17 -14.50
N TYR A 213 -5.34 0.09 -13.17
CA TYR A 213 -6.00 -1.02 -12.47
C TYR A 213 -7.33 -0.58 -11.88
N TRP A 214 -8.30 -1.48 -11.82
CA TRP A 214 -9.47 -1.34 -10.98
C TRP A 214 -9.37 -2.28 -9.77
N SER A 215 -10.02 -1.91 -8.66
CA SER A 215 -10.15 -2.77 -7.48
C SER A 215 -11.58 -2.73 -6.97
N LEU A 216 -12.11 -3.88 -6.56
CA LEU A 216 -13.40 -3.92 -5.86
C LEU A 216 -13.19 -3.56 -4.38
N LEU A 217 -13.80 -2.47 -3.95
CA LEU A 217 -13.68 -1.96 -2.58
C LEU A 217 -14.58 -2.67 -1.58
N ASN A 218 -15.50 -3.52 -2.06
CA ASN A 218 -16.35 -4.36 -1.24
C ASN A 218 -15.65 -5.61 -0.69
N LEU A 219 -14.43 -5.91 -1.19
CA LEU A 219 -13.58 -6.96 -0.65
C LEU A 219 -13.10 -6.64 0.77
N ARG A 220 -12.74 -7.66 1.56
CA ARG A 220 -12.13 -7.49 2.89
C ARG A 220 -10.80 -6.73 2.81
N ARG A 221 -10.47 -6.01 3.88
CA ARG A 221 -9.28 -5.13 3.99
C ARG A 221 -7.96 -5.84 3.65
N ASP A 222 -7.81 -7.07 4.13
CA ASP A 222 -6.67 -7.94 3.84
C ASP A 222 -6.64 -8.38 2.37
N HIS A 223 -7.77 -8.75 1.77
CA HIS A 223 -7.86 -9.17 0.36
C HIS A 223 -7.54 -8.00 -0.59
N ARG A 224 -8.04 -6.79 -0.31
CA ARG A 224 -7.72 -5.55 -1.06
C ARG A 224 -6.24 -5.17 -1.02
N SER A 225 -5.49 -5.68 -0.05
CA SER A 225 -4.05 -5.48 0.06
C SER A 225 -3.23 -6.45 -0.80
N LEU A 226 -3.85 -7.45 -1.43
CA LEU A 226 -3.20 -8.45 -2.28
C LEU A 226 -3.20 -8.04 -3.76
N GLN A 227 -2.21 -8.53 -4.52
CA GLN A 227 -2.09 -8.24 -5.96
C GLN A 227 -3.30 -8.78 -6.77
N ALA A 228 -3.94 -9.86 -6.30
CA ALA A 228 -5.11 -10.48 -6.94
C ALA A 228 -6.36 -9.57 -6.96
N SER A 229 -6.44 -8.59 -6.07
CA SER A 229 -7.53 -7.60 -6.02
C SER A 229 -7.36 -6.44 -7.01
N LYS A 230 -6.14 -6.20 -7.51
CA LYS A 230 -5.81 -5.14 -8.46
C LYS A 230 -5.90 -5.71 -9.87
N ARG A 231 -6.99 -5.48 -10.60
CA ARG A 231 -7.25 -6.06 -11.93
C ARG A 231 -7.01 -5.02 -13.03
N LEU A 232 -6.43 -5.40 -14.17
CA LEU A 232 -6.01 -4.44 -15.20
C LEU A 232 -7.21 -3.97 -16.05
N VAL A 233 -7.31 -2.67 -16.35
CA VAL A 233 -8.26 -2.09 -17.32
C VAL A 233 -7.55 -1.77 -18.63
N VAL A 234 -6.47 -0.98 -18.57
CA VAL A 234 -5.76 -0.44 -19.75
C VAL A 234 -4.24 -0.49 -19.51
N ALA A 235 -3.51 -0.81 -20.57
CA ALA A 235 -2.07 -0.60 -20.70
C ALA A 235 -1.78 0.20 -21.98
N CYS A 236 -0.95 1.24 -21.88
CA CYS A 236 -0.49 2.04 -23.03
C CYS A 236 0.99 2.41 -22.88
N PRO A 237 1.73 2.70 -23.97
CA PRO A 237 3.11 3.19 -23.88
C PRO A 237 3.13 4.55 -23.17
N GLU A 238 4.10 4.81 -22.28
CA GLU A 238 4.23 6.10 -21.58
C GLU A 238 5.14 7.08 -22.35
N ASP A 239 6.11 6.59 -23.11
CA ASP A 239 7.09 7.43 -23.82
C ASP A 239 6.45 8.36 -24.87
N ASP A 240 5.21 8.06 -25.29
CA ASP A 240 4.39 8.91 -26.17
C ASP A 240 3.35 9.76 -25.43
N LEU A 241 3.12 9.55 -24.12
CA LEU A 241 2.15 10.28 -23.29
C LEU A 241 2.67 11.67 -22.89
N THR A 242 2.73 12.61 -23.84
CA THR A 242 2.70 14.04 -23.47
C THR A 242 1.34 14.40 -22.87
N ALA A 243 1.21 15.51 -22.15
CA ALA A 243 -0.07 15.95 -21.58
C ALA A 243 -1.20 16.00 -22.63
N ASP A 244 -0.94 16.60 -23.80
CA ASP A 244 -1.90 16.66 -24.91
C ASP A 244 -2.22 15.28 -25.50
N VAL A 245 -1.24 14.36 -25.49
CA VAL A 245 -1.43 12.98 -25.95
C VAL A 245 -2.20 12.18 -24.91
N LEU A 246 -1.89 12.25 -23.61
CA LEU A 246 -2.60 11.58 -22.53
C LEU A 246 -4.03 12.14 -22.40
N GLN A 247 -4.24 13.43 -22.65
CA GLN A 247 -5.57 14.05 -22.80
C GLN A 247 -6.31 13.52 -24.03
N GLN A 248 -5.68 13.49 -25.21
CA GLN A 248 -6.27 12.88 -26.40
C GLN A 248 -6.49 11.37 -26.22
N ILE A 249 -5.70 10.72 -25.39
CA ILE A 249 -5.88 9.33 -24.97
C ILE A 249 -7.05 9.24 -24.01
N THR A 250 -7.18 9.98 -22.92
CA THR A 250 -8.37 9.91 -22.04
C THR A 250 -9.66 10.29 -22.76
N SER A 251 -9.63 11.22 -23.73
CA SER A 251 -10.81 11.65 -24.51
C SER A 251 -11.11 10.81 -25.78
N LYS A 252 -10.14 10.12 -26.39
CA LYS A 252 -10.34 9.25 -27.59
C LYS A 252 -10.11 7.76 -27.32
N LEU A 253 -9.50 7.37 -26.20
CA LEU A 253 -9.46 5.99 -25.72
C LEU A 253 -10.87 5.53 -25.38
N LYS A 254 -10.99 4.20 -25.36
CA LYS A 254 -11.98 3.46 -24.59
C LYS A 254 -11.87 3.62 -23.05
N PHE A 255 -11.20 4.66 -22.54
CA PHE A 255 -11.53 5.18 -21.20
C PHE A 255 -12.95 5.76 -21.19
N ALA A 256 -13.38 6.34 -22.32
CA ALA A 256 -14.78 6.66 -22.56
C ALA A 256 -15.69 5.41 -22.53
N ASP A 257 -15.19 4.21 -22.89
CA ASP A 257 -15.97 2.97 -22.70
C ASP A 257 -16.00 2.54 -21.24
N PHE A 258 -14.90 2.65 -20.49
CA PHE A 258 -14.90 2.41 -19.04
C PHE A 258 -15.87 3.35 -18.31
N VAL A 259 -15.84 4.65 -18.63
CA VAL A 259 -16.78 5.66 -18.12
C VAL A 259 -18.22 5.34 -18.54
N ARG A 260 -18.49 5.03 -19.82
CA ARG A 260 -19.84 4.63 -20.28
C ARG A 260 -20.33 3.33 -19.64
N CYS A 261 -19.44 2.36 -19.41
CA CYS A 261 -19.78 1.13 -18.67
C CYS A 261 -20.17 1.47 -17.23
N LEU A 262 -19.42 2.35 -16.55
CA LEU A 262 -19.77 2.81 -15.20
C LEU A 262 -21.08 3.61 -15.17
N GLN A 263 -21.32 4.53 -16.13
CA GLN A 263 -22.60 5.24 -16.25
C GLN A 263 -23.76 4.26 -16.43
N LYS A 264 -23.59 3.25 -17.29
CA LYS A 264 -24.59 2.20 -17.50
C LYS A 264 -24.81 1.36 -16.24
N MET A 265 -23.75 0.87 -15.60
CA MET A 265 -23.86 0.03 -14.39
C MET A 265 -24.33 0.79 -13.14
N ALA A 266 -24.14 2.11 -13.08
CA ALA A 266 -24.71 2.95 -12.03
C ALA A 266 -26.24 3.04 -12.15
N LYS A 267 -26.77 2.99 -13.38
CA LYS A 267 -28.20 3.06 -13.69
C LYS A 267 -28.87 1.68 -13.72
N ASP A 268 -28.38 0.80 -14.59
CA ASP A 268 -28.97 -0.49 -14.93
C ASP A 268 -28.44 -1.65 -14.06
N GLY A 269 -27.29 -1.44 -13.39
CA GLY A 269 -26.53 -2.48 -12.70
C GLY A 269 -25.63 -3.33 -13.61
N VAL A 270 -24.82 -4.18 -12.99
CA VAL A 270 -24.17 -5.34 -13.62
C VAL A 270 -24.90 -6.60 -13.16
N ASP A 271 -25.30 -7.43 -14.12
CA ASP A 271 -25.96 -8.70 -13.87
C ASP A 271 -24.97 -9.87 -13.88
N VAL A 272 -25.14 -10.78 -12.91
CA VAL A 272 -24.31 -11.97 -12.71
C VAL A 272 -25.21 -13.13 -12.28
N VAL A 273 -25.02 -14.30 -12.88
CA VAL A 273 -25.66 -15.55 -12.42
C VAL A 273 -24.70 -16.23 -11.44
N ILE A 274 -25.18 -16.50 -10.23
CA ILE A 274 -24.41 -17.02 -9.11
C ILE A 274 -25.21 -18.16 -8.48
N ASN A 275 -24.69 -19.40 -8.56
CA ASN A 275 -25.38 -20.62 -8.12
C ASN A 275 -26.80 -20.73 -8.73
N GLY A 276 -26.96 -20.38 -10.01
CA GLY A 276 -28.24 -20.35 -10.72
C GLY A 276 -29.13 -19.12 -10.45
N ALA A 277 -28.88 -18.36 -9.37
CA ALA A 277 -29.62 -17.14 -9.06
C ALA A 277 -29.05 -15.92 -9.81
N ARG A 278 -29.92 -15.15 -10.48
CA ARG A 278 -29.54 -13.87 -11.10
C ARG A 278 -29.48 -12.77 -10.04
N LYS A 279 -28.29 -12.23 -9.76
CA LYS A 279 -28.10 -11.01 -8.99
C LYS A 279 -27.85 -9.82 -9.92
N VAL A 280 -28.29 -8.63 -9.52
CA VAL A 280 -27.97 -7.36 -10.20
C VAL A 280 -27.39 -6.41 -9.15
N HIS A 281 -26.20 -5.89 -9.41
CA HIS A 281 -25.50 -4.99 -8.52
C HIS A 281 -25.29 -3.63 -9.17
N GLN A 282 -25.67 -2.53 -8.50
CA GLN A 282 -25.23 -1.20 -8.95
C GLN A 282 -23.71 -1.05 -8.74
N VAL A 283 -23.05 -0.34 -9.65
CA VAL A 283 -21.60 -0.10 -9.62
C VAL A 283 -21.32 1.39 -9.71
N ALA A 284 -20.40 1.90 -8.90
CA ALA A 284 -19.96 3.29 -8.96
C ALA A 284 -18.46 3.43 -8.68
N LEU A 285 -17.82 4.39 -9.37
CA LEU A 285 -16.44 4.80 -9.07
C LEU A 285 -16.43 5.55 -7.74
N PHE A 286 -15.76 5.01 -6.75
CA PHE A 286 -15.71 5.60 -5.41
C PHE A 286 -14.56 6.61 -5.28
N PHE A 287 -13.38 6.28 -5.81
CA PHE A 287 -12.27 7.23 -5.96
C PHE A 287 -11.24 6.80 -7.01
N THR A 288 -10.39 7.75 -7.41
CA THR A 288 -9.14 7.52 -8.14
C THR A 288 -7.93 7.70 -7.21
N LEU A 289 -6.83 6.99 -7.49
CA LEU A 289 -5.60 7.01 -6.70
C LEU A 289 -4.37 6.71 -7.57
N GLY A 290 -3.24 7.39 -7.36
CA GLY A 290 -2.02 7.16 -8.15
C GLY A 290 -0.89 8.13 -7.80
N ASP A 291 0.20 8.09 -8.58
CA ASP A 291 1.21 9.15 -8.51
C ASP A 291 0.64 10.49 -9.00
N TYR A 292 1.15 11.60 -8.46
CA TYR A 292 0.58 12.93 -8.65
C TYR A 292 0.48 13.37 -10.12
N PRO A 293 1.53 13.32 -10.96
CA PRO A 293 1.46 13.83 -12.33
C PRO A 293 0.46 13.01 -13.17
N ALA A 294 0.53 11.69 -13.03
CA ALA A 294 -0.38 10.71 -13.61
C ALA A 294 -1.86 11.00 -13.28
N GLN A 295 -2.17 11.25 -12.01
CA GLN A 295 -3.52 11.58 -11.57
C GLN A 295 -3.97 12.95 -12.09
N GLN A 296 -3.11 13.98 -12.08
CA GLN A 296 -3.46 15.27 -12.67
C GLN A 296 -3.77 15.13 -14.18
N ALA A 297 -2.96 14.38 -14.93
CA ALA A 297 -3.15 14.13 -16.35
C ALA A 297 -4.51 13.46 -16.62
N LEU A 298 -4.79 12.38 -15.90
CA LEU A 298 -6.04 11.61 -15.95
C LEU A 298 -7.28 12.49 -15.64
N HIS A 299 -7.15 13.48 -14.78
CA HIS A 299 -8.22 14.41 -14.41
C HIS A 299 -8.21 15.75 -15.17
N GLY A 300 -7.40 15.87 -16.23
CA GLY A 300 -7.36 17.08 -17.07
C GLY A 300 -6.77 18.31 -16.37
N ARG A 301 -5.96 18.11 -15.32
CA ARG A 301 -5.31 19.16 -14.52
C ARG A 301 -3.84 19.34 -14.93
N LYS A 302 -3.19 20.39 -14.43
CA LYS A 302 -1.76 20.64 -14.68
C LYS A 302 -0.87 19.62 -13.95
N GLU A 303 -0.18 18.80 -14.73
CA GLU A 303 0.64 17.67 -14.28
C GLU A 303 1.89 18.05 -13.51
N SER A 304 2.45 19.23 -13.79
CA SER A 304 3.67 19.68 -13.13
C SER A 304 3.37 20.24 -11.75
N VAL A 305 4.11 19.78 -10.73
CA VAL A 305 4.11 20.41 -9.39
C VAL A 305 4.60 21.86 -9.44
N SER A 306 5.28 22.28 -10.52
CA SER A 306 5.74 23.65 -10.77
C SER A 306 4.69 24.52 -11.48
N ALA A 307 3.48 24.01 -11.72
CA ALA A 307 2.37 24.82 -12.22
C ALA A 307 1.92 25.85 -11.18
N LEU A 308 1.38 26.99 -11.65
CA LEU A 308 0.90 28.08 -10.78
C LEU A 308 -0.10 27.56 -9.74
N LYS A 309 -1.17 26.87 -10.18
CA LYS A 309 -2.01 26.03 -9.32
C LYS A 309 -1.59 24.58 -9.52
N PHE A 310 -0.98 24.00 -8.48
CA PHE A 310 -0.56 22.59 -8.48
C PHE A 310 -1.39 21.73 -7.50
N CYS A 311 -2.12 22.31 -6.55
CA CYS A 311 -2.91 21.50 -5.63
C CYS A 311 -4.28 21.16 -6.23
N PRO A 312 -4.67 19.88 -6.34
CA PRO A 312 -6.02 19.52 -6.78
C PRO A 312 -7.11 19.84 -5.74
N CYS A 313 -6.72 19.96 -4.47
CA CYS A 313 -7.61 20.04 -3.30
C CYS A 313 -7.83 21.48 -2.77
N CYS A 314 -7.07 22.49 -3.23
CA CYS A 314 -7.19 23.87 -2.74
C CYS A 314 -6.61 24.92 -3.70
N ASN A 315 -6.88 26.18 -3.41
CA ASN A 315 -6.48 27.33 -4.22
C ASN A 315 -5.05 27.87 -3.98
N VAL A 316 -4.17 27.11 -3.31
CA VAL A 316 -2.76 27.51 -3.09
C VAL A 316 -2.02 27.72 -4.42
N THR A 317 -1.03 28.62 -4.47
CA THR A 317 -0.14 28.78 -5.62
C THR A 317 1.27 28.26 -5.38
N ASN A 318 2.05 28.08 -6.44
CA ASN A 318 3.49 27.79 -6.32
C ASN A 318 4.25 28.93 -5.62
N ASP A 319 3.75 30.16 -5.73
CA ASP A 319 4.37 31.36 -5.17
C ASP A 319 4.09 31.49 -3.65
N ASP A 320 2.90 31.06 -3.19
CA ASP A 320 2.45 31.25 -1.80
C ASP A 320 2.47 29.99 -0.90
N TYR A 321 2.60 28.75 -1.44
CA TYR A 321 2.46 27.53 -0.61
C TYR A 321 3.50 27.41 0.50
N LYS A 322 4.69 28.00 0.31
CA LYS A 322 5.75 28.00 1.32
C LYS A 322 5.38 28.83 2.55
N ASP A 323 4.62 29.91 2.36
CA ASP A 323 4.24 30.85 3.42
C ASP A 323 2.95 30.47 4.13
N ASN A 324 2.19 29.52 3.56
CA ASN A 324 0.98 28.94 4.14
C ASN A 324 1.17 27.47 4.57
N ILE A 325 2.42 27.00 4.74
CA ILE A 325 2.71 25.57 4.98
C ILE A 325 2.35 25.09 6.41
N ASP A 326 2.19 26.03 7.34
CA ASP A 326 1.78 25.84 8.72
C ASP A 326 0.32 26.26 8.98
N GLN A 327 -0.46 26.42 7.90
CA GLN A 327 -1.88 26.77 7.93
C GLN A 327 -2.73 25.71 7.23
N LEU A 328 -4.02 25.64 7.58
CA LEU A 328 -4.97 24.75 6.89
C LEU A 328 -5.43 25.39 5.57
N PRO A 329 -5.28 24.71 4.43
CA PRO A 329 -5.64 25.27 3.15
C PRO A 329 -7.17 25.36 2.97
N ALA A 330 -7.64 26.50 2.47
CA ALA A 330 -9.03 26.66 2.04
C ALA A 330 -9.31 25.76 0.82
N HIS A 331 -10.20 24.79 1.00
CA HIS A 331 -10.40 23.72 0.02
C HIS A 331 -11.21 24.16 -1.20
N TYR A 332 -10.88 23.57 -2.35
CA TYR A 332 -11.60 23.75 -3.61
C TYR A 332 -12.87 22.90 -3.59
N THR A 333 -14.01 23.44 -4.04
CA THR A 333 -15.27 22.69 -4.15
C THR A 333 -15.52 22.24 -5.59
N ASN A 334 -16.36 21.21 -5.77
CA ASN A 334 -16.76 20.79 -7.11
C ASN A 334 -17.52 21.87 -7.88
N GLN A 335 -18.17 22.81 -7.18
CA GLN A 335 -18.81 23.97 -7.81
C GLN A 335 -17.78 24.93 -8.39
N ASP A 336 -16.68 25.21 -7.69
CA ASP A 336 -15.57 26.03 -8.20
C ASP A 336 -14.92 25.36 -9.41
N TYR A 337 -14.72 24.02 -9.34
CA TYR A 337 -14.22 23.21 -10.45
C TYR A 337 -15.12 23.32 -11.69
N GLU A 338 -16.43 23.15 -11.52
CA GLU A 338 -17.41 23.26 -12.61
C GLU A 338 -17.45 24.65 -13.25
N GLN A 339 -17.35 25.72 -12.45
CA GLN A 339 -17.29 27.09 -12.95
C GLN A 339 -16.00 27.33 -13.76
N ALA A 340 -14.85 26.89 -13.25
CA ALA A 340 -13.58 26.99 -13.95
C ALA A 340 -13.56 26.21 -15.28
N CYS A 341 -14.12 24.99 -15.31
CA CYS A 341 -14.23 24.20 -16.54
C CYS A 341 -15.12 24.87 -17.58
N LYS A 342 -16.32 25.34 -17.21
CA LYS A 342 -17.23 26.04 -18.13
C LYS A 342 -16.59 27.29 -18.73
N PHE A 343 -15.91 28.08 -17.91
CA PHE A 343 -15.22 29.28 -18.37
C PHE A 343 -14.10 28.96 -19.37
N ILE A 344 -13.27 27.95 -19.11
CA ILE A 344 -12.23 27.49 -20.05
C ILE A 344 -12.87 26.96 -21.35
N GLU A 345 -13.97 26.22 -21.27
CA GLU A 345 -14.71 25.69 -22.42
C GLU A 345 -15.32 26.82 -23.29
N GLU A 346 -15.77 27.91 -22.68
CA GLU A 346 -16.24 29.12 -23.39
C GLU A 346 -15.09 29.86 -24.09
N CYS A 347 -13.93 30.02 -23.44
CA CYS A 347 -12.74 30.59 -24.10
C CYS A 347 -12.30 29.76 -25.33
N VAL A 348 -12.31 28.43 -25.22
CA VAL A 348 -12.00 27.52 -26.33
C VAL A 348 -13.00 27.68 -27.49
N LYS A 349 -14.31 27.74 -27.20
CA LYS A 349 -15.36 27.91 -28.22
C LYS A 349 -15.24 29.25 -28.96
N ASN A 350 -14.77 30.29 -28.28
CA ASN A 350 -14.59 31.62 -28.86
C ASN A 350 -13.29 31.76 -29.68
N GLY A 351 -12.45 30.73 -29.76
CA GLY A 351 -11.24 30.71 -30.58
C GLY A 351 -10.05 31.53 -30.04
N ASP A 352 -10.13 32.03 -28.80
CA ASP A 352 -9.04 32.80 -28.19
C ASP A 352 -8.06 31.88 -27.45
N GLU A 353 -7.04 31.41 -28.18
CA GLU A 353 -6.01 30.53 -27.65
C GLU A 353 -5.17 31.18 -26.54
N ASN A 354 -4.90 32.49 -26.64
CA ASN A 354 -4.09 33.23 -25.66
C ASN A 354 -4.84 33.34 -24.32
N THR A 355 -6.10 33.78 -24.36
CA THR A 355 -6.97 33.83 -23.19
C THR A 355 -7.17 32.42 -22.61
N THR A 356 -7.43 31.42 -23.46
CA THR A 356 -7.52 30.01 -23.04
C THR A 356 -6.27 29.55 -22.28
N ALA A 357 -5.06 29.84 -22.79
CA ALA A 357 -3.82 29.47 -22.14
C ALA A 357 -3.63 30.14 -20.76
N ILE A 358 -4.00 31.43 -20.64
CA ILE A 358 -3.98 32.19 -19.39
C ILE A 358 -4.90 31.53 -18.35
N TRP A 359 -6.16 31.23 -18.70
CA TRP A 359 -7.11 30.66 -17.75
C TRP A 359 -6.79 29.20 -17.38
N ARG A 360 -6.27 28.40 -18.33
CA ARG A 360 -5.73 27.07 -18.03
C ARG A 360 -4.58 27.11 -17.01
N LYS A 361 -3.74 28.14 -17.06
CA LYS A 361 -2.68 28.38 -16.06
C LYS A 361 -3.26 28.88 -14.73
N PHE A 362 -4.21 29.80 -14.76
CA PHE A 362 -4.83 30.41 -13.59
C PHE A 362 -5.60 29.41 -12.71
N TYR A 363 -6.37 28.51 -13.33
CA TYR A 363 -7.15 27.49 -12.61
C TYR A 363 -6.39 26.17 -12.37
N GLY A 364 -5.25 25.94 -13.04
CA GLY A 364 -4.54 24.66 -12.98
C GLY A 364 -5.26 23.52 -13.72
N ILE A 365 -6.16 23.85 -14.65
CA ILE A 365 -7.02 22.92 -15.39
C ILE A 365 -6.69 23.06 -16.87
N ASN A 366 -6.33 21.96 -17.55
CA ASN A 366 -6.24 21.92 -19.02
C ASN A 366 -7.62 21.70 -19.66
N ASN A 367 -8.41 20.80 -19.06
CA ASN A 367 -9.70 20.35 -19.54
C ASN A 367 -10.55 19.76 -18.40
N ARG A 368 -11.86 19.65 -18.64
CA ARG A 368 -12.78 18.87 -17.82
C ARG A 368 -12.32 17.42 -17.71
N SER A 369 -12.44 16.83 -16.52
CA SER A 369 -12.12 15.43 -16.24
C SER A 369 -13.18 14.53 -16.86
N ILE A 370 -12.75 13.43 -17.48
CA ILE A 370 -13.65 12.41 -18.04
C ILE A 370 -14.57 11.76 -17.00
N PHE A 371 -14.26 11.88 -15.70
CA PHE A 371 -15.09 11.35 -14.61
C PHE A 371 -16.10 12.37 -14.07
N ALA A 372 -16.03 13.65 -14.47
CA ALA A 372 -17.04 14.65 -14.09
C ALA A 372 -18.44 14.31 -14.66
N GLU A 373 -18.51 13.47 -15.69
CA GLU A 373 -19.75 12.93 -16.26
C GLU A 373 -20.28 11.68 -15.52
N LEU A 374 -19.57 11.17 -14.51
CA LEU A 374 -20.07 10.07 -13.70
C LEU A 374 -21.06 10.57 -12.64
N PRO A 375 -22.20 9.87 -12.46
CA PRO A 375 -23.15 10.25 -11.42
C PRO A 375 -22.49 10.09 -10.05
N ASN A 376 -22.56 11.14 -9.22
CA ASN A 376 -21.98 11.18 -7.88
C ASN A 376 -20.44 11.13 -7.83
N PHE A 377 -19.74 11.66 -8.83
CA PHE A 377 -18.29 11.82 -8.79
C PHE A 377 -17.87 13.29 -8.63
N ASP A 378 -17.22 13.61 -7.52
CA ASP A 378 -16.66 14.91 -7.19
C ASP A 378 -15.15 14.92 -7.49
N VAL A 379 -14.73 15.73 -8.46
CA VAL A 379 -13.33 15.80 -8.94
C VAL A 379 -12.39 16.50 -7.94
N THR A 380 -12.95 17.08 -6.86
CA THR A 380 -12.20 17.75 -5.79
C THR A 380 -12.08 16.90 -4.52
N LEU A 381 -12.98 15.93 -4.33
CA LEU A 381 -13.00 15.02 -3.16
C LEU A 381 -12.57 13.59 -3.48
N GLN A 382 -12.91 13.06 -4.65
CA GLN A 382 -12.72 11.64 -5.00
C GLN A 382 -11.47 11.38 -5.86
N VAL A 383 -10.61 12.39 -6.03
CA VAL A 383 -9.26 12.26 -6.57
C VAL A 383 -8.28 12.27 -5.41
N LEU A 384 -7.88 11.09 -4.96
CA LEU A 384 -7.17 10.95 -3.69
C LEU A 384 -5.65 11.10 -3.82
N LEU A 385 -5.09 11.68 -2.77
CA LEU A 385 -3.67 11.87 -2.57
C LEU A 385 -3.06 10.58 -1.98
N ASP A 386 -2.18 9.89 -2.71
CA ASP A 386 -1.56 8.63 -2.26
C ASP A 386 -0.46 8.86 -1.19
N PRO A 387 -0.64 8.35 0.03
CA PRO A 387 0.36 8.44 1.09
C PRO A 387 1.70 7.83 0.72
N MET A 388 1.74 6.79 -0.12
CA MET A 388 3.03 6.19 -0.52
C MET A 388 3.86 7.17 -1.34
N HIS A 389 3.27 7.85 -2.32
CA HIS A 389 3.97 8.82 -3.15
C HIS A 389 4.27 10.14 -2.41
N ILE A 390 3.37 10.58 -1.53
CA ILE A 390 3.48 11.87 -0.83
C ILE A 390 4.37 11.80 0.40
N LEU A 391 4.19 10.77 1.24
CA LEU A 391 4.92 10.61 2.49
C LEU A 391 6.19 9.80 2.24
N LEU A 392 6.08 8.52 1.86
CA LEU A 392 7.23 7.62 1.78
C LEU A 392 8.19 8.00 0.65
N GLN A 393 7.72 8.16 -0.58
CA GLN A 393 8.54 8.65 -1.71
C GLN A 393 8.65 10.18 -1.77
N GLY A 394 8.36 10.89 -0.67
CA GLY A 394 8.27 12.33 -0.65
C GLY A 394 8.82 12.93 0.63
N VAL A 395 7.94 13.40 1.50
CA VAL A 395 8.31 14.09 2.75
C VAL A 395 9.36 13.31 3.55
N CYS A 396 9.23 11.98 3.67
CA CYS A 396 10.21 11.15 4.35
C CYS A 396 11.58 11.17 3.68
N LYS A 397 11.66 10.97 2.36
CA LYS A 397 12.93 11.02 1.62
C LYS A 397 13.62 12.37 1.72
N TYR A 398 12.86 13.47 1.58
CA TYR A 398 13.40 14.82 1.64
C TYR A 398 13.86 15.18 3.05
N HIS A 399 13.08 14.83 4.06
CA HIS A 399 13.43 15.11 5.45
C HIS A 399 14.60 14.25 5.94
N LEU A 400 14.63 12.95 5.64
CA LEU A 400 15.78 12.10 5.93
C LEU A 400 17.06 12.64 5.28
N ASN A 401 17.01 13.07 4.01
CA ASN A 401 18.14 13.71 3.35
C ASN A 401 18.58 15.01 4.07
N ALA A 402 17.64 15.90 4.39
CA ALA A 402 17.92 17.16 5.06
C ALA A 402 18.52 16.96 6.48
N PHE A 403 17.96 16.03 7.24
CA PHE A 403 18.41 15.66 8.58
C PHE A 403 19.81 15.02 8.58
N LEU A 404 20.07 14.08 7.66
CA LEU A 404 21.40 13.46 7.54
C LEU A 404 22.45 14.49 7.16
N GLN A 405 22.14 15.39 6.21
CA GLN A 405 23.06 16.47 5.89
C GLN A 405 23.33 17.35 7.12
N HIS A 406 22.28 17.78 7.83
CA HIS A 406 22.43 18.60 9.03
C HIS A 406 23.29 17.93 10.12
N CYS A 407 23.15 16.61 10.31
CA CYS A 407 23.96 15.87 11.27
C CYS A 407 25.43 15.76 10.86
N VAL A 408 25.72 15.56 9.56
CA VAL A 408 27.09 15.52 9.04
C VAL A 408 27.74 16.91 9.06
N ASP A 409 27.01 17.95 8.63
CA ASP A 409 27.48 19.34 8.64
C ASP A 409 27.73 19.83 10.09
N ALA A 410 26.97 19.33 11.07
CA ALA A 410 27.18 19.56 12.50
C ALA A 410 28.21 18.61 13.16
N ASN A 411 28.97 17.83 12.38
CA ASN A 411 30.00 16.88 12.86
C ASN A 411 29.50 15.84 13.88
N ARG A 412 28.21 15.46 13.85
CA ARG A 412 27.65 14.45 14.77
C ARG A 412 28.07 13.03 14.41
N PHE A 413 28.19 12.74 13.12
CA PHE A 413 28.73 11.51 12.53
C PHE A 413 29.10 11.77 11.06
N THR A 414 29.86 10.87 10.44
CA THR A 414 30.11 10.91 8.99
C THR A 414 29.10 10.09 8.21
N MET A 415 28.87 10.42 6.93
CA MET A 415 27.98 9.64 6.06
C MET A 415 28.42 8.17 5.95
N ALA A 416 29.73 7.90 5.99
CA ALA A 416 30.27 6.55 5.99
C ALA A 416 29.92 5.77 7.27
N GLN A 417 30.02 6.40 8.45
CA GLN A 417 29.57 5.80 9.72
C GLN A 417 28.07 5.48 9.69
N PHE A 418 27.24 6.39 9.17
CA PHE A 418 25.81 6.15 9.02
C PHE A 418 25.51 4.97 8.10
N CYS A 419 26.11 4.92 6.90
CA CYS A 419 25.95 3.80 5.98
C CYS A 419 26.36 2.46 6.60
N LEU A 420 27.51 2.41 7.29
CA LEU A 420 27.97 1.21 7.99
C LEU A 420 26.96 0.73 9.02
N VAL A 421 26.54 1.60 9.94
CA VAL A 421 25.58 1.23 11.00
C VAL A 421 24.22 0.82 10.43
N VAL A 422 23.74 1.44 9.34
CA VAL A 422 22.51 1.01 8.64
C VAL A 422 22.66 -0.39 8.06
N ASN A 423 23.77 -0.68 7.38
CA ASN A 423 23.97 -1.98 6.71
C ASN A 423 24.21 -3.13 7.72
N GLU A 424 24.78 -2.82 8.89
CA GLU A 424 24.97 -3.74 10.02
C GLU A 424 23.73 -3.85 10.95
N PHE A 425 22.71 -3.01 10.76
CA PHE A 425 21.54 -3.02 11.64
C PHE A 425 20.69 -4.27 11.42
N SER A 426 20.35 -4.95 12.53
CA SER A 426 19.50 -6.13 12.52
C SER A 426 18.03 -5.74 12.25
N PHE A 427 17.66 -5.65 10.97
CA PHE A 427 16.27 -5.55 10.53
C PHE A 427 15.48 -6.82 10.87
N ASP A 428 14.15 -6.70 11.02
CA ASP A 428 13.30 -7.86 11.28
C ASP A 428 13.21 -8.79 10.06
N VAL A 429 12.89 -10.07 10.29
CA VAL A 429 12.75 -11.07 9.22
C VAL A 429 11.68 -10.67 8.19
N SER A 430 10.63 -9.97 8.62
CA SER A 430 9.60 -9.41 7.73
C SER A 430 10.08 -8.21 6.92
N GLU A 431 11.10 -7.48 7.38
CA GLU A 431 11.66 -6.29 6.73
C GLU A 431 12.69 -6.65 5.64
N ASN A 432 13.28 -7.86 5.69
CA ASN A 432 14.40 -8.32 4.85
C ASN A 432 14.27 -8.08 3.33
N LEU A 433 13.08 -8.25 2.75
CA LEU A 433 12.84 -8.03 1.30
C LEU A 433 12.93 -6.56 0.88
N SER A 434 12.94 -5.65 1.86
CA SER A 434 12.88 -4.21 1.71
C SER A 434 13.73 -3.50 2.76
N LYS A 435 14.81 -4.17 3.20
CA LYS A 435 15.78 -3.56 4.11
C LYS A 435 16.52 -2.44 3.37
N PRO A 436 16.77 -1.28 4.01
CA PRO A 436 17.64 -0.26 3.46
C PRO A 436 19.04 -0.85 3.22
N CYS A 437 19.61 -0.56 2.06
CA CYS A 437 21.03 -0.79 1.79
C CYS A 437 21.58 0.55 1.31
N LEU A 438 22.50 1.15 2.06
CA LEU A 438 23.03 2.48 1.77
C LEU A 438 24.54 2.41 1.57
N ASN A 439 25.00 2.95 0.45
CA ASN A 439 26.40 3.19 0.16
C ASN A 439 26.51 4.54 -0.56
N MET A 440 26.21 5.62 0.18
CA MET A 440 26.16 6.98 -0.36
C MET A 440 27.31 7.83 0.17
N ARG A 441 27.76 8.76 -0.66
CA ARG A 441 28.71 9.81 -0.28
C ARG A 441 28.00 11.09 0.16
N ILE A 442 28.72 11.98 0.85
CA ILE A 442 28.15 13.24 1.33
C ILE A 442 27.84 14.21 0.16
N GLU A 443 28.59 14.13 -0.94
CA GLU A 443 28.35 14.88 -2.17
C GLU A 443 27.04 14.46 -2.83
N GLU A 444 26.76 13.16 -2.88
CA GLU A 444 25.51 12.59 -3.41
C GLU A 444 24.31 13.02 -2.55
N LEU A 445 24.49 13.04 -1.22
CA LEU A 445 23.48 13.53 -0.28
C LEU A 445 23.18 15.02 -0.50
N ARG A 446 24.22 15.87 -0.58
CA ARG A 446 24.09 17.33 -0.76
C ARG A 446 23.54 17.73 -2.13
N ASN A 447 23.90 16.99 -3.18
CA ASN A 447 23.47 17.28 -4.55
C ASN A 447 22.11 16.65 -4.92
N SER A 448 21.49 15.87 -4.03
CA SER A 448 20.24 15.17 -4.35
C SER A 448 19.05 16.11 -4.46
N THR A 449 18.44 16.13 -5.64
CA THR A 449 17.15 16.80 -5.91
C THR A 449 15.93 15.90 -5.61
N THR A 450 16.15 14.60 -5.46
CA THR A 450 15.10 13.57 -5.29
C THR A 450 15.01 12.98 -3.88
N GLY A 451 15.87 13.44 -2.96
CA GLY A 451 15.97 12.92 -1.60
C GLY A 451 16.81 11.65 -1.51
N LEU A 452 16.48 10.73 -0.60
CA LEU A 452 17.21 9.46 -0.49
C LEU A 452 16.87 8.48 -1.63
N PRO A 453 17.87 7.78 -2.22
CA PRO A 453 17.71 6.82 -3.32
C PRO A 453 17.21 5.46 -2.83
N LEU A 454 16.14 5.46 -2.04
CA LEU A 454 15.47 4.28 -1.49
C LEU A 454 14.12 4.06 -2.18
N ASP A 455 13.56 2.85 -2.17
CA ASP A 455 12.16 2.65 -2.49
C ASP A 455 11.23 3.12 -1.33
N ALA A 456 9.91 3.04 -1.52
CA ALA A 456 8.94 3.46 -0.50
C ALA A 456 9.05 2.67 0.82
N MET A 457 9.18 1.34 0.73
CA MET A 457 9.24 0.46 1.91
C MET A 457 10.61 0.51 2.58
N GLN A 458 11.69 0.64 1.80
CA GLN A 458 13.01 0.94 2.34
C GLN A 458 13.02 2.29 3.08
N THR A 459 12.37 3.32 2.55
CA THR A 459 12.25 4.61 3.24
C THR A 459 11.47 4.47 4.55
N TYR A 460 10.36 3.73 4.54
CA TYR A 460 9.59 3.41 5.75
C TYR A 460 10.44 2.66 6.79
N HIS A 461 11.10 1.56 6.42
CA HIS A 461 11.92 0.77 7.34
C HIS A 461 13.14 1.54 7.87
N LEU A 462 13.77 2.40 7.05
CA LEU A 462 14.83 3.27 7.53
C LEU A 462 14.29 4.25 8.59
N LEU A 463 13.21 4.98 8.29
CA LEU A 463 12.65 5.97 9.20
C LEU A 463 12.17 5.34 10.52
N MET A 464 11.43 4.23 10.46
CA MET A 464 10.89 3.56 11.65
C MET A 464 11.97 2.90 12.52
N ASN A 465 13.15 2.59 11.98
CA ASN A 465 14.29 2.09 12.75
C ASN A 465 15.35 3.19 13.02
N LEU A 466 15.18 4.41 12.49
CA LEU A 466 16.17 5.49 12.56
C LEU A 466 16.56 5.86 14.01
N PRO A 467 15.63 5.98 14.99
CA PRO A 467 16.01 6.29 16.36
C PRO A 467 16.98 5.27 16.97
N PHE A 468 16.75 3.98 16.69
CA PHE A 468 17.61 2.88 17.13
C PHE A 468 18.97 2.88 16.42
N ILE A 469 19.00 3.14 15.11
CA ILE A 469 20.21 3.28 14.30
C ILE A 469 21.08 4.43 14.83
N LEU A 470 20.46 5.58 15.14
CA LEU A 470 21.15 6.76 15.64
C LEU A 470 21.69 6.59 17.06
N ARG A 471 21.16 5.68 17.89
CA ARG A 471 21.70 5.38 19.24
C ARG A 471 23.14 4.85 19.22
N LYS A 472 23.57 4.24 18.11
CA LYS A 472 24.97 3.83 17.89
C LYS A 472 25.89 4.95 17.40
N LEU A 473 25.33 6.12 17.03
CA LEU A 473 26.06 7.23 16.39
C LEU A 473 26.04 8.52 17.22
N LEU A 474 24.95 8.78 17.95
CA LEU A 474 24.72 10.02 18.70
C LEU A 474 24.95 9.81 20.19
N LYS A 475 25.75 10.69 20.79
CA LYS A 475 25.95 10.76 22.26
C LYS A 475 24.82 11.49 22.98
N ASN A 476 24.07 12.34 22.27
CA ASN A 476 22.94 13.10 22.79
C ASN A 476 21.91 13.29 21.67
N PHE A 477 20.64 13.09 22.01
CA PHE A 477 19.48 13.22 21.12
C PHE A 477 18.79 14.60 21.21
N THR A 478 19.12 15.40 22.23
CA THR A 478 18.51 16.71 22.51
C THR A 478 18.97 17.77 21.50
N PHE A 479 18.34 17.84 20.33
CA PHE A 479 18.52 18.93 19.38
C PHE A 479 17.32 19.04 18.41
N PRO A 480 16.90 20.25 18.01
CA PRO A 480 15.63 20.47 17.29
C PRO A 480 15.42 19.62 16.04
N ALA A 481 16.48 19.39 15.24
CA ALA A 481 16.38 18.56 14.04
C ALA A 481 16.00 17.09 14.32
N TYR A 482 16.30 16.57 15.51
CA TYR A 482 15.86 15.25 15.92
C TYR A 482 14.39 15.24 16.34
N ASP A 483 13.94 16.26 17.06
CA ASP A 483 12.55 16.39 17.50
C ASP A 483 11.58 16.44 16.32
N VAL A 484 11.94 17.14 15.24
CA VAL A 484 11.13 17.17 14.00
C VAL A 484 11.13 15.81 13.29
N ILE A 485 12.22 15.03 13.35
CA ILE A 485 12.26 13.64 12.86
C ILE A 485 11.33 12.74 13.67
N LEU A 486 11.28 12.88 14.99
CA LEU A 486 10.34 12.12 15.83
C LEU A 486 8.89 12.50 15.50
N LEU A 487 8.59 13.78 15.28
CA LEU A 487 7.28 14.22 14.76
C LEU A 487 6.92 13.59 13.41
N LEU A 488 7.90 13.39 12.52
CA LEU A 488 7.67 12.69 11.25
C LEU A 488 7.38 11.20 11.47
N VAL A 489 8.06 10.54 12.40
CA VAL A 489 7.74 9.15 12.81
C VAL A 489 6.31 9.07 13.34
N ASP A 490 5.88 10.03 14.16
CA ASP A 490 4.53 10.10 14.72
C ASP A 490 3.46 10.30 13.61
N ILE A 491 3.72 11.18 12.64
CA ILE A 491 2.86 11.38 11.45
C ILE A 491 2.74 10.08 10.63
N VAL A 492 3.85 9.40 10.38
CA VAL A 492 3.87 8.12 9.62
C VAL A 492 3.08 7.05 10.36
N ASN A 493 3.24 6.95 11.69
CA ASN A 493 2.47 6.05 12.54
C ASN A 493 0.96 6.33 12.48
N LEU A 494 0.54 7.60 12.53
CA LEU A 494 -0.87 7.99 12.41
C LEU A 494 -1.47 7.62 11.05
N ILE A 495 -0.74 7.85 9.95
CA ILE A 495 -1.21 7.56 8.59
C ILE A 495 -1.25 6.05 8.32
N TRP A 496 -0.29 5.27 8.84
CA TRP A 496 -0.26 3.81 8.69
C TRP A 496 -1.05 3.05 9.76
N ALA A 497 -1.79 3.74 10.64
CA ALA A 497 -2.70 3.11 11.60
C ALA A 497 -3.75 2.24 10.88
N SER A 498 -4.09 1.09 11.46
CA SER A 498 -5.14 0.18 10.96
C SER A 498 -6.56 0.56 11.37
N GLU A 499 -6.68 1.58 12.21
CA GLU A 499 -7.91 2.18 12.71
C GLU A 499 -7.65 3.67 12.96
N ALA A 500 -8.68 4.50 12.81
CA ALA A 500 -8.62 5.93 13.09
C ALA A 500 -9.96 6.42 13.64
N ASP A 501 -9.94 7.49 14.43
CA ASP A 501 -11.14 8.22 14.83
C ASP A 501 -10.91 9.74 14.73
N ASP A 502 -11.90 10.55 15.11
CA ASP A 502 -11.79 12.01 15.04
C ASP A 502 -10.62 12.57 15.89
N GLN A 503 -10.21 11.87 16.96
CA GLN A 503 -9.02 12.25 17.74
C GLN A 503 -7.73 11.95 16.96
N THR A 504 -7.66 10.79 16.30
CA THR A 504 -6.56 10.41 15.40
C THR A 504 -6.41 11.42 14.25
N VAL A 505 -7.52 11.82 13.62
CA VAL A 505 -7.57 12.84 12.57
C VAL A 505 -7.06 14.19 13.08
N LEU A 506 -7.55 14.66 14.23
CA LEU A 506 -7.14 15.92 14.83
C LEU A 506 -5.64 15.91 15.20
N GLN A 507 -5.14 14.78 15.69
CA GLN A 507 -3.73 14.62 16.04
C GLN A 507 -2.83 14.63 14.81
N LEU A 508 -3.23 13.95 13.73
CA LEU A 508 -2.52 13.99 12.45
C LEU A 508 -2.45 15.43 11.91
N GLN A 509 -3.57 16.16 11.97
CA GLN A 509 -3.63 17.57 11.56
C GLN A 509 -2.64 18.44 12.35
N LYS A 510 -2.67 18.36 13.69
CA LYS A 510 -1.77 19.13 14.57
C LYS A 510 -0.31 18.78 14.33
N SER A 511 0.01 17.49 14.25
CA SER A 511 1.38 17.01 14.04
C SER A 511 1.92 17.46 12.69
N THR A 512 1.12 17.38 11.61
CA THR A 512 1.52 17.86 10.28
C THR A 512 1.81 19.36 10.24
N LEU A 513 0.93 20.20 10.81
CA LEU A 513 1.13 21.66 10.85
C LEU A 513 2.42 22.01 11.62
N LEU A 514 2.63 21.40 12.78
CA LEU A 514 3.81 21.63 13.61
C LEU A 514 5.09 21.13 12.94
N HIS A 515 5.08 19.92 12.37
CA HIS A 515 6.20 19.37 11.58
C HIS A 515 6.58 20.30 10.43
N ASN A 516 5.61 20.74 9.63
CA ASN A 516 5.87 21.61 8.48
C ASN A 516 6.44 22.97 8.90
N LYS A 517 5.92 23.56 10.00
CA LYS A 517 6.43 24.80 10.58
C LYS A 517 7.90 24.67 11.00
N LEU A 518 8.22 23.67 11.83
CA LEU A 518 9.57 23.45 12.35
C LEU A 518 10.54 23.03 11.23
N TYR A 519 10.09 22.23 10.25
CA TYR A 519 10.87 21.87 9.08
C TYR A 519 11.22 23.11 8.22
N LYS A 520 10.28 24.04 8.00
CA LYS A 520 10.55 25.30 7.29
C LYS A 520 11.59 26.14 8.04
N GLN A 521 11.55 26.17 9.37
CA GLN A 521 12.51 26.91 10.19
C GLN A 521 13.93 26.30 10.13
N LEU A 522 14.04 24.96 10.14
CA LEU A 522 15.34 24.26 10.07
C LEU A 522 15.93 24.19 8.66
N TYR A 523 15.08 24.12 7.64
CA TYR A 523 15.46 23.83 6.25
C TYR A 523 14.71 24.71 5.23
N PRO A 524 14.81 26.05 5.31
CA PRO A 524 13.97 26.99 4.55
C PRO A 524 13.95 26.73 3.04
N ASP A 525 15.10 26.43 2.45
CA ASP A 525 15.23 26.20 0.99
C ASP A 525 14.82 24.78 0.55
N LYS A 526 14.63 23.85 1.49
CA LYS A 526 14.37 22.43 1.21
C LYS A 526 12.88 22.05 1.24
N LEU A 527 11.97 23.01 1.42
CA LEU A 527 10.54 22.76 1.34
C LEU A 527 10.12 22.41 -0.10
N LYS A 528 9.25 21.40 -0.25
CA LYS A 528 8.70 20.93 -1.54
C LYS A 528 7.18 20.83 -1.46
N GLN A 529 6.51 20.84 -2.62
CA GLN A 529 5.05 20.75 -2.75
C GLN A 529 4.44 19.52 -2.04
N LYS A 530 5.18 18.42 -1.90
CA LYS A 530 4.72 17.23 -1.14
C LYS A 530 4.45 17.50 0.34
N PHE A 531 5.11 18.49 0.96
CA PHE A 531 4.81 18.94 2.32
C PHE A 531 3.45 19.65 2.40
N HIS A 532 3.04 20.33 1.34
CA HIS A 532 1.71 20.92 1.25
C HIS A 532 0.64 19.83 1.04
N PHE A 533 0.90 18.82 0.21
CA PHE A 533 -0.04 17.69 0.05
C PHE A 533 -0.30 16.94 1.37
N LEU A 534 0.68 16.89 2.28
CA LEU A 534 0.52 16.29 3.61
C LEU A 534 -0.58 16.98 4.44
N LEU A 535 -0.81 18.29 4.26
CA LEU A 535 -1.85 19.06 4.96
C LEU A 535 -3.28 18.60 4.63
N HIS A 536 -3.48 17.91 3.50
CA HIS A 536 -4.79 17.42 3.06
C HIS A 536 -5.10 16.01 3.57
N LEU A 537 -4.08 15.23 3.99
CA LEU A 537 -4.29 13.87 4.49
C LEU A 537 -5.19 13.80 5.75
N PRO A 538 -5.15 14.72 6.74
CA PRO A 538 -6.12 14.69 7.84
C PRO A 538 -7.58 14.71 7.37
N ARG A 539 -7.93 15.62 6.43
CA ARG A 539 -9.28 15.67 5.85
C ARG A 539 -9.60 14.40 5.06
N GLN A 540 -8.66 13.90 4.26
CA GLN A 540 -8.84 12.66 3.51
C GLN A 540 -9.11 11.46 4.44
N MET A 541 -8.45 11.40 5.60
CA MET A 541 -8.66 10.34 6.60
C MET A 541 -10.07 10.41 7.20
N LYS A 542 -10.57 11.62 7.50
CA LYS A 542 -11.95 11.81 7.99
C LYS A 542 -12.99 11.37 6.97
N LEU A 543 -12.79 11.72 5.70
CA LEU A 543 -13.73 11.43 4.63
C LEU A 543 -13.71 9.96 4.19
N PHE A 544 -12.53 9.35 4.07
CA PHE A 544 -12.33 8.04 3.44
C PHE A 544 -11.75 6.96 4.37
N GLY A 545 -11.54 7.22 5.66
CA GLY A 545 -11.03 6.24 6.62
C GLY A 545 -9.49 6.08 6.62
N PRO A 546 -8.95 5.03 7.27
CA PRO A 546 -7.52 4.89 7.50
C PRO A 546 -6.70 4.71 6.21
N HIS A 547 -5.68 5.56 6.05
CA HIS A 547 -4.81 5.60 4.87
C HIS A 547 -4.02 4.32 4.59
N ARG A 548 -3.82 3.46 5.58
CA ARG A 548 -3.26 2.10 5.38
C ARG A 548 -4.00 1.30 4.31
N PHE A 549 -5.29 1.57 4.10
CA PHE A 549 -6.14 0.91 3.09
C PHE A 549 -6.34 1.75 1.82
N ILE A 550 -5.77 2.95 1.75
CA ILE A 550 -5.82 3.89 0.63
C ILE A 550 -4.40 4.15 0.15
N THR A 551 -3.80 3.18 -0.55
CA THR A 551 -2.42 3.30 -1.04
C THR A 551 -2.15 2.42 -2.25
N THR A 552 -1.25 2.88 -3.13
CA THR A 552 -0.85 2.15 -4.36
C THR A 552 0.16 1.02 -4.10
N LEU A 553 0.59 0.77 -2.86
CA LEU A 553 1.55 -0.30 -2.49
C LEU A 553 1.19 -1.71 -3.01
N ALA A 554 -0.09 -2.02 -3.25
CA ALA A 554 -0.49 -3.28 -3.88
C ALA A 554 -0.24 -3.30 -5.40
N SER A 555 -0.53 -2.19 -6.09
CA SER A 555 -0.23 -2.01 -7.52
C SER A 555 1.27 -2.00 -7.78
N ALA A 556 2.04 -1.28 -6.95
CA ALA A 556 3.50 -1.25 -7.03
C ALA A 556 4.15 -2.63 -6.77
N ARG A 557 3.54 -3.48 -5.93
CA ARG A 557 3.93 -4.90 -5.81
C ARG A 557 3.57 -5.70 -7.05
N LYS A 558 2.39 -5.48 -7.65
CA LYS A 558 2.00 -6.12 -8.91
C LYS A 558 2.93 -5.75 -10.08
N HIS A 559 3.60 -4.60 -10.03
CA HIS A 559 4.62 -4.24 -11.02
C HIS A 559 5.82 -5.22 -11.05
N GLN A 560 6.07 -5.98 -9.98
CA GLN A 560 7.12 -7.01 -9.98
C GLN A 560 6.80 -8.18 -10.92
N TYR A 561 5.52 -8.56 -11.06
CA TYR A 561 5.09 -9.56 -12.04
C TYR A 561 5.52 -9.18 -13.46
N PHE A 562 5.34 -7.89 -13.83
CA PHE A 562 5.72 -7.38 -15.14
C PHE A 562 7.25 -7.20 -15.29
N LYS A 563 7.95 -6.71 -14.26
CA LYS A 563 9.42 -6.61 -14.27
C LYS A 563 10.11 -7.98 -14.38
N GLY A 564 9.48 -9.04 -13.88
CA GLY A 564 9.92 -10.42 -14.06
C GLY A 564 9.70 -10.98 -15.47
N GLN A 565 8.93 -10.32 -16.34
CA GLN A 565 8.66 -10.81 -17.69
C GLN A 565 9.87 -10.64 -18.60
N LYS A 566 10.44 -11.75 -19.05
CA LYS A 566 11.39 -11.73 -20.17
C LYS A 566 10.64 -11.41 -21.46
N MET A 567 11.03 -10.31 -22.10
CA MET A 567 10.50 -9.84 -23.37
C MET A 567 11.65 -9.60 -24.35
N HIS A 568 11.54 -10.22 -25.52
CA HIS A 568 12.53 -10.12 -26.60
C HIS A 568 12.06 -9.21 -27.75
N CYS A 569 10.78 -8.83 -27.75
CA CYS A 569 10.18 -7.93 -28.73
C CYS A 569 9.33 -6.89 -28.00
N PHE A 570 9.58 -5.61 -28.30
CA PHE A 570 8.88 -4.48 -27.68
C PHE A 570 7.92 -3.74 -28.64
N LYS A 571 7.73 -4.24 -29.88
CA LYS A 571 6.86 -3.64 -30.92
C LYS A 571 5.44 -3.31 -30.42
N ASN A 572 4.89 -4.15 -29.54
CA ASN A 572 3.66 -3.87 -28.81
C ASN A 572 3.76 -4.45 -27.39
N ALA A 573 4.53 -3.76 -26.55
CA ALA A 573 4.68 -4.14 -25.16
C ALA A 573 3.34 -4.16 -24.39
N PRO A 574 2.44 -3.16 -24.51
CA PRO A 574 1.16 -3.18 -23.80
C PRO A 574 0.32 -4.43 -24.07
N LEU A 575 0.18 -4.85 -25.32
CA LEU A 575 -0.57 -6.07 -25.66
C LEU A 575 0.07 -7.33 -25.07
N THR A 576 1.39 -7.43 -25.15
CA THR A 576 2.14 -8.59 -24.63
C THR A 576 1.97 -8.73 -23.13
N LEU A 577 2.09 -7.62 -22.40
CA LEU A 577 1.93 -7.56 -20.94
C LEU A 577 0.50 -7.90 -20.53
N THR A 578 -0.49 -7.32 -21.22
CA THR A 578 -1.91 -7.55 -20.92
C THR A 578 -2.31 -9.01 -21.19
N LYS A 579 -1.91 -9.60 -22.33
CA LYS A 579 -2.16 -11.01 -22.66
C LYS A 579 -1.61 -11.94 -21.59
N ARG A 580 -0.33 -11.76 -21.25
CA ARG A 580 0.34 -12.56 -20.21
C ARG A 580 -0.34 -12.42 -18.85
N LEU A 581 -0.73 -11.19 -18.45
CA LEU A 581 -1.44 -11.01 -17.18
C LEU A 581 -2.81 -11.68 -17.19
N GLN A 582 -3.63 -11.50 -18.23
CA GLN A 582 -4.95 -12.13 -18.30
C GLN A 582 -4.88 -13.66 -18.32
N ALA A 583 -3.89 -14.25 -19.00
CA ALA A 583 -3.66 -15.70 -18.96
C ALA A 583 -3.27 -16.17 -17.54
N TRP A 584 -2.36 -15.46 -16.86
CA TRP A 584 -1.95 -15.79 -15.49
C TRP A 584 -3.08 -15.60 -14.45
N GLU A 585 -3.91 -14.57 -14.61
CA GLU A 585 -5.10 -14.36 -13.78
C GLU A 585 -6.14 -15.46 -13.99
N SER A 586 -6.47 -15.80 -15.25
CA SER A 586 -7.46 -16.86 -15.55
C SER A 586 -7.05 -18.22 -14.99
N VAL A 587 -5.76 -18.55 -14.97
CA VAL A 587 -5.24 -19.81 -14.41
C VAL A 587 -5.28 -19.81 -12.87
N LYS A 588 -5.35 -18.65 -12.21
CA LYS A 588 -5.51 -18.53 -10.75
C LYS A 588 -6.97 -18.47 -10.29
N ASP A 589 -7.85 -17.96 -11.15
CA ASP A 589 -9.28 -17.83 -10.88
C ASP A 589 -10.04 -19.18 -10.93
N TYR A 590 -9.36 -20.28 -11.31
CA TYR A 590 -9.93 -21.63 -11.43
C TYR A 590 -9.04 -22.73 -10.84
N ASN A 591 -9.68 -23.80 -10.38
CA ASN A 591 -9.05 -25.02 -9.86
C ASN A 591 -8.67 -26.00 -10.98
N SER A 592 -7.87 -27.02 -10.64
CA SER A 592 -7.41 -28.06 -11.59
C SER A 592 -8.52 -28.91 -12.22
N ASP A 593 -9.71 -28.97 -11.61
CA ASP A 593 -10.92 -29.63 -12.15
C ASP A 593 -11.73 -28.71 -13.08
N GLY A 594 -11.47 -27.40 -13.05
CA GLY A 594 -12.23 -26.38 -13.79
C GLY A 594 -13.36 -25.72 -13.01
N THR A 595 -13.51 -26.00 -11.72
CA THR A 595 -14.34 -25.19 -10.83
C THR A 595 -13.69 -23.82 -10.57
N LEU A 596 -14.47 -22.83 -10.14
CA LEU A 596 -13.93 -21.53 -9.74
C LEU A 596 -13.09 -21.67 -8.47
N SER A 597 -11.95 -21.00 -8.43
CA SER A 597 -11.05 -21.03 -7.29
C SER A 597 -11.71 -20.42 -6.05
N THR A 598 -11.74 -21.17 -4.96
CA THR A 598 -12.11 -20.73 -3.61
C THR A 598 -10.94 -20.08 -2.87
N ASP A 599 -9.83 -19.85 -3.58
CA ASP A 599 -8.50 -19.61 -3.03
C ASP A 599 -7.74 -18.53 -3.83
N ILE A 600 -8.43 -17.55 -4.41
CA ILE A 600 -7.79 -16.45 -5.17
C ILE A 600 -7.05 -15.45 -4.26
N PHE A 601 -7.51 -15.32 -3.01
CA PHE A 601 -6.88 -14.51 -1.97
C PHE A 601 -6.03 -15.33 -0.99
N LYS A 602 -5.91 -16.65 -1.26
CA LYS A 602 -5.46 -17.70 -0.33
C LYS A 602 -4.61 -17.18 0.81
N HIS A 603 -5.23 -17.12 1.98
CA HIS A 603 -4.57 -16.98 3.28
C HIS A 603 -3.83 -18.28 3.58
N GLU A 604 -2.84 -18.60 2.75
CA GLU A 604 -2.03 -19.77 2.94
C GLU A 604 -1.51 -19.73 4.37
N THR A 605 -1.93 -20.74 5.14
CA THR A 605 -1.26 -21.09 6.37
C THR A 605 0.07 -21.73 6.00
N VAL A 606 1.00 -20.92 5.45
CA VAL A 606 2.31 -21.42 5.00
C VAL A 606 3.10 -21.70 6.26
N LEU A 607 3.17 -22.98 6.59
CA LEU A 607 4.03 -23.48 7.63
C LEU A 607 5.45 -23.58 7.06
N HIS A 608 6.37 -22.79 7.59
CA HIS A 608 7.78 -22.84 7.22
C HIS A 608 8.57 -23.55 8.32
N HIS A 609 9.39 -24.53 7.92
CA HIS A 609 10.17 -25.40 8.82
C HIS A 609 9.27 -26.09 9.86
N VAL A 610 8.50 -27.07 9.37
CA VAL A 610 7.61 -27.89 10.20
C VAL A 610 8.36 -29.12 10.69
N GLU A 611 8.34 -29.32 11.99
CA GLU A 611 8.89 -30.50 12.63
C GLU A 611 7.80 -31.25 13.39
N SER A 612 7.90 -32.58 13.39
CA SER A 612 7.09 -33.43 14.26
C SER A 612 7.48 -33.18 15.72
N LEU A 613 6.52 -33.18 16.65
CA LEU A 613 6.85 -32.99 18.06
C LEU A 613 7.78 -34.09 18.58
N THR A 614 8.99 -33.70 18.96
CA THR A 614 9.93 -34.53 19.73
C THR A 614 9.46 -34.70 21.17
N ASP A 615 9.94 -35.72 21.87
CA ASP A 615 9.55 -35.96 23.27
C ASP A 615 10.01 -34.84 24.23
N ASP A 616 11.17 -34.24 23.98
CA ASP A 616 11.63 -33.04 24.71
C ASP A 616 10.70 -31.85 24.51
N LEU A 617 10.15 -31.68 23.29
CA LEU A 617 9.11 -30.69 23.03
C LEU A 617 7.80 -31.05 23.74
N ARG A 618 7.38 -32.32 23.78
CA ARG A 618 6.16 -32.75 24.50
C ARG A 618 6.23 -32.44 26.00
N ILE A 619 7.37 -32.63 26.64
CA ILE A 619 7.58 -32.23 28.04
C ILE A 619 7.49 -30.69 28.18
N ASN A 620 8.10 -29.96 27.24
CA ASN A 620 8.03 -28.49 27.19
C ASN A 620 6.65 -27.93 26.79
N VAL A 621 5.75 -28.74 26.23
CA VAL A 621 4.39 -28.31 25.84
C VAL A 621 3.50 -28.14 27.07
N ALA A 622 3.67 -28.97 28.09
CA ALA A 622 2.84 -28.97 29.31
C ALA A 622 2.92 -27.67 30.13
N LYS A 623 3.94 -26.81 29.91
CA LYS A 623 4.05 -25.49 30.55
C LYS A 623 3.20 -24.40 29.88
N TRP A 624 2.61 -24.67 28.73
CA TRP A 624 1.78 -23.73 27.98
C TRP A 624 0.30 -24.12 28.05
N THR A 625 -0.56 -23.14 28.32
CA THR A 625 -2.02 -23.33 28.32
C THR A 625 -2.55 -23.49 26.90
N LEU A 626 -2.50 -24.72 26.35
CA LEU A 626 -2.99 -25.08 25.02
C LEU A 626 -4.31 -25.87 25.11
N PRO A 627 -5.23 -25.74 24.14
CA PRO A 627 -6.54 -26.41 24.17
C PRO A 627 -6.49 -27.91 23.83
N ALA A 628 -5.38 -28.41 23.27
CA ALA A 628 -5.13 -29.83 23.03
C ALA A 628 -3.63 -30.06 22.77
N MET A 629 -3.19 -31.32 22.73
CA MET A 629 -1.84 -31.66 22.30
C MET A 629 -1.61 -31.22 20.84
N PRO A 630 -0.53 -30.49 20.53
CA PRO A 630 -0.19 -30.11 19.18
C PRO A 630 0.35 -31.29 18.39
N THR A 631 0.15 -31.22 17.07
CA THR A 631 0.61 -32.24 16.11
C THR A 631 2.01 -31.90 15.58
N HIS A 632 2.30 -30.61 15.40
CA HIS A 632 3.53 -30.11 14.81
C HIS A 632 3.97 -28.80 15.46
N THR A 633 5.25 -28.48 15.34
CA THR A 633 5.83 -27.16 15.62
C THR A 633 6.31 -26.49 14.34
N ALA A 634 6.31 -25.16 14.31
CA ALA A 634 6.90 -24.35 13.24
C ALA A 634 7.79 -23.25 13.82
N THR A 635 8.83 -22.83 13.10
CA THR A 635 9.63 -21.64 13.46
C THR A 635 9.03 -20.36 12.87
N ARG A 636 8.31 -20.48 11.75
CA ARG A 636 7.60 -19.38 11.09
C ARG A 636 6.30 -19.88 10.47
N ILE A 637 5.28 -19.03 10.53
CA ILE A 637 4.00 -19.25 9.86
C ILE A 637 3.56 -17.98 9.12
N LYS A 638 2.95 -18.13 7.95
CA LYS A 638 2.08 -17.10 7.38
C LYS A 638 0.65 -17.47 7.76
N TYR A 639 -0.14 -16.56 8.34
CA TYR A 639 -1.55 -16.78 8.67
C TYR A 639 -2.33 -15.50 8.37
N ASN A 640 -3.49 -15.61 7.71
CA ASN A 640 -4.24 -14.45 7.21
C ASN A 640 -3.38 -13.43 6.45
N SER A 641 -2.48 -13.93 5.60
CA SER A 641 -1.45 -13.17 4.85
C SER A 641 -0.39 -12.44 5.69
N ILE A 642 -0.39 -12.59 7.02
CA ILE A 642 0.59 -12.00 7.93
C ILE A 642 1.64 -13.06 8.30
N SER A 643 2.93 -12.72 8.23
CA SER A 643 4.00 -13.61 8.70
C SER A 643 4.26 -13.40 10.20
N TYR A 644 4.27 -14.48 10.97
CA TYR A 644 4.72 -14.53 12.36
C TYR A 644 5.88 -15.52 12.47
N SER A 645 6.84 -15.24 13.34
CA SER A 645 7.94 -16.17 13.62
C SER A 645 8.32 -16.16 15.09
N VAL A 646 8.94 -17.24 15.54
CA VAL A 646 9.59 -17.29 16.87
C VAL A 646 10.51 -16.07 17.02
N GLY A 647 10.46 -15.44 18.19
CA GLY A 647 11.15 -14.19 18.51
C GLY A 647 10.36 -12.91 18.23
N THR A 648 9.34 -12.93 17.35
CA THR A 648 8.49 -11.74 17.10
C THR A 648 7.55 -11.45 18.28
N VAL A 649 7.13 -10.19 18.40
CA VAL A 649 6.23 -9.71 19.46
C VAL A 649 4.83 -9.50 18.88
N ILE A 650 3.80 -9.78 19.65
CA ILE A 650 2.40 -9.53 19.33
C ILE A 650 1.74 -8.74 20.47
N CYS A 651 0.68 -7.98 20.17
CA CYS A 651 -0.08 -7.27 21.19
C CYS A 651 -1.46 -7.93 21.34
N ALA A 652 -1.66 -8.57 22.49
CA ALA A 652 -2.86 -9.38 22.75
C ALA A 652 -4.07 -8.49 23.08
N SER A 653 -3.91 -7.56 24.02
CA SER A 653 -4.96 -6.61 24.43
C SER A 653 -4.36 -5.32 24.99
N GLN A 654 -5.23 -4.37 25.37
CA GLN A 654 -4.89 -3.38 26.41
C GLN A 654 -5.37 -3.94 27.74
N ASN A 655 -4.66 -3.65 28.83
CA ASN A 655 -5.31 -3.68 30.13
C ASN A 655 -6.24 -2.45 30.21
N TYR A 656 -7.55 -2.67 30.11
CA TYR A 656 -8.56 -1.59 30.17
C TYR A 656 -8.52 -0.78 31.47
N LEU A 657 -7.88 -1.29 32.52
CA LEU A 657 -7.71 -0.61 33.82
C LEU A 657 -6.44 0.26 33.89
N GLU A 658 -5.48 0.07 32.99
CA GLU A 658 -4.13 0.69 33.08
C GLU A 658 -3.67 1.36 31.77
N GLU A 659 -4.52 1.40 30.74
CA GLU A 659 -4.29 1.92 29.36
C GLU A 659 -3.11 1.30 28.57
N ASN A 660 -2.25 0.51 29.22
CA ASN A 660 -1.05 -0.08 28.65
C ASN A 660 -1.34 -1.31 27.75
N PRO A 661 -0.58 -1.48 26.64
CA PRO A 661 -0.66 -2.67 25.79
C PRO A 661 0.03 -3.90 26.42
N ILE A 662 -0.57 -5.08 26.27
CA ILE A 662 0.03 -6.36 26.68
C ILE A 662 0.84 -6.93 25.53
N PHE A 663 2.16 -6.78 25.62
CA PHE A 663 3.11 -7.35 24.67
C PHE A 663 3.49 -8.78 25.04
N LEU A 664 3.44 -9.68 24.06
CA LEU A 664 3.80 -11.09 24.18
C LEU A 664 4.87 -11.43 23.15
N GLN A 665 5.98 -12.04 23.55
CA GLN A 665 6.98 -12.58 22.61
C GLN A 665 6.65 -14.03 22.26
N ILE A 666 6.58 -14.37 20.97
CA ILE A 666 6.37 -15.73 20.49
C ILE A 666 7.63 -16.57 20.76
N MET A 667 7.51 -17.58 21.63
CA MET A 667 8.58 -18.53 21.94
C MET A 667 8.49 -19.79 21.07
N ASN A 668 7.28 -20.28 20.82
CA ASN A 668 7.01 -21.43 19.95
C ASN A 668 5.71 -21.22 19.17
N ILE A 669 5.62 -21.77 17.95
CA ILE A 669 4.39 -21.85 17.16
C ILE A 669 3.96 -23.31 17.10
N PHE A 670 2.79 -23.61 17.65
CA PHE A 670 2.21 -24.95 17.73
C PHE A 670 1.02 -25.08 16.79
N ILE A 671 0.88 -26.23 16.13
CA ILE A 671 -0.25 -26.51 15.21
C ILE A 671 -1.18 -27.54 15.82
N ILE A 672 -2.41 -27.12 16.12
CA ILE A 672 -3.48 -27.93 16.71
C ILE A 672 -4.67 -27.91 15.74
N LYS A 673 -5.07 -29.08 15.22
CA LYS A 673 -6.19 -29.21 14.25
C LYS A 673 -6.09 -28.21 13.08
N GLN A 674 -4.90 -28.10 12.47
CA GLN A 674 -4.53 -27.15 11.41
C GLN A 674 -4.58 -25.65 11.79
N ARG A 675 -4.85 -25.27 13.04
CA ARG A 675 -4.79 -23.88 13.51
C ARG A 675 -3.51 -23.58 14.28
N PRO A 676 -2.92 -22.38 14.11
CA PRO A 676 -1.77 -21.94 14.89
C PRO A 676 -2.14 -21.46 16.29
N TYR A 677 -1.30 -21.83 17.24
CA TYR A 677 -1.26 -21.31 18.60
C TYR A 677 0.15 -20.81 18.88
N PHE A 678 0.26 -19.54 19.26
CA PHE A 678 1.52 -18.94 19.70
C PHE A 678 1.66 -19.17 21.19
N ALA A 679 2.67 -19.95 21.57
CA ALA A 679 3.12 -20.05 22.94
C ALA A 679 4.07 -18.89 23.22
N CYS A 680 3.75 -18.08 24.22
CA CYS A 680 4.33 -16.76 24.39
C CYS A 680 4.73 -16.45 25.83
N THR A 681 5.78 -15.66 25.97
CA THR A 681 6.19 -15.03 27.24
C THR A 681 5.77 -13.57 27.25
N GLN A 682 5.23 -13.08 28.37
CA GLN A 682 4.84 -11.68 28.49
C GLN A 682 6.08 -10.76 28.61
N LEU A 683 5.99 -9.57 28.02
CA LEU A 683 6.98 -8.50 28.14
C LEU A 683 6.40 -7.39 29.01
N ASN A 684 6.98 -7.21 30.20
CA ASN A 684 6.53 -6.20 31.16
C ASN A 684 7.10 -4.84 30.78
N ILE A 685 6.23 -3.85 30.60
CA ILE A 685 6.63 -2.47 30.28
C ILE A 685 7.32 -1.85 31.48
N ILE A 686 8.51 -1.27 31.26
CA ILE A 686 9.26 -0.50 32.25
C ILE A 686 8.85 0.97 32.15
N ARG A 687 8.91 1.53 30.93
CA ARG A 687 8.55 2.92 30.60
C ARG A 687 8.42 3.11 29.09
N PHE A 688 7.89 4.25 28.66
CA PHE A 688 8.05 4.71 27.28
C PHE A 688 9.31 5.57 27.17
N ASP A 689 10.17 5.31 26.19
CA ASP A 689 11.37 6.11 25.89
C ASP A 689 11.07 7.03 24.71
N GLU A 690 10.86 8.31 25.01
CA GLU A 690 10.46 9.33 24.04
C GLU A 690 11.50 9.54 22.93
N ASN A 691 12.78 9.30 23.21
CA ASN A 691 13.86 9.46 22.24
C ASN A 691 13.75 8.41 21.12
N VAL A 692 13.34 7.18 21.46
CA VAL A 692 13.19 6.08 20.48
C VAL A 692 11.74 5.73 20.17
N ARG A 693 10.78 6.53 20.66
CA ARG A 693 9.32 6.39 20.46
C ARG A 693 8.83 4.95 20.67
N SER A 694 9.36 4.28 21.69
CA SER A 694 9.20 2.84 21.91
C SER A 694 9.10 2.51 23.40
N PHE A 695 8.43 1.40 23.72
CA PHE A 695 8.36 0.92 25.09
C PHE A 695 9.64 0.16 25.45
N GLU A 696 10.30 0.58 26.53
CA GLU A 696 11.33 -0.21 27.20
C GLU A 696 10.64 -1.35 27.96
N VAL A 697 11.08 -2.59 27.75
CA VAL A 697 10.43 -3.79 28.30
C VAL A 697 11.42 -4.74 28.96
N LYS A 698 10.92 -5.55 29.89
CA LYS A 698 11.63 -6.69 30.47
C LYS A 698 10.89 -7.99 30.15
N ILE A 699 11.62 -9.01 29.73
CA ILE A 699 11.08 -10.37 29.56
C ILE A 699 10.68 -10.89 30.95
N SER A 700 9.42 -11.30 31.10
CA SER A 700 8.89 -11.88 32.34
C SER A 700 9.10 -13.40 32.38
N ASN A 701 8.68 -14.03 33.48
CA ASN A 701 8.51 -15.50 33.55
C ASN A 701 7.05 -15.92 33.31
N ASP A 702 6.18 -14.99 32.93
CA ASP A 702 4.75 -15.24 32.75
C ASP A 702 4.51 -15.80 31.34
N HIS A 703 3.91 -16.99 31.28
CA HIS A 703 3.77 -17.80 30.09
C HIS A 703 2.30 -18.04 29.77
N GLY A 704 1.95 -18.01 28.48
CA GLY A 704 0.58 -18.27 28.01
C GLY A 704 0.55 -18.76 26.57
N SER A 705 -0.66 -18.94 26.03
CA SER A 705 -0.83 -19.14 24.59
C SER A 705 -1.96 -18.27 24.03
N VAL A 706 -1.87 -17.93 22.74
CA VAL A 706 -2.87 -17.13 22.02
C VAL A 706 -2.94 -17.57 20.56
N THR A 707 -4.14 -17.57 19.97
CA THR A 707 -4.33 -17.74 18.51
C THR A 707 -4.27 -16.37 17.82
N PRO A 708 -3.80 -16.27 16.57
CA PRO A 708 -3.83 -15.01 15.81
C PRO A 708 -5.21 -14.36 15.73
N ASP A 709 -6.28 -15.16 15.77
CA ASP A 709 -7.68 -14.70 15.60
C ASP A 709 -8.13 -13.76 16.73
N PHE A 710 -7.48 -13.85 17.90
CA PHE A 710 -7.80 -13.08 19.11
C PHE A 710 -6.83 -11.91 19.36
N LEU A 711 -5.89 -11.67 18.44
CA LEU A 711 -4.94 -10.56 18.60
C LEU A 711 -5.60 -9.23 18.27
N ARG A 712 -5.58 -8.28 19.22
CA ARG A 712 -5.96 -6.90 18.94
C ARG A 712 -5.07 -6.26 17.87
N ASN A 713 -3.77 -6.56 17.90
CA ASN A 713 -2.85 -6.26 16.80
C ASN A 713 -2.44 -7.55 16.10
N VAL A 714 -3.07 -7.84 14.96
CA VAL A 714 -2.68 -8.96 14.10
C VAL A 714 -1.30 -8.79 13.48
N TRP A 715 -0.70 -7.60 13.45
CA TRP A 715 0.63 -7.36 12.87
C TRP A 715 1.74 -7.60 13.89
N PRO A 716 2.77 -8.39 13.55
CA PRO A 716 3.92 -8.57 14.43
C PRO A 716 4.67 -7.25 14.66
N LEU A 717 5.14 -7.10 15.88
CA LEU A 717 6.04 -6.08 16.36
C LEU A 717 7.44 -6.68 16.53
N LYS A 718 8.44 -5.81 16.51
CA LYS A 718 9.85 -6.18 16.63
C LYS A 718 10.32 -5.94 18.07
N LEU A 719 10.98 -6.93 18.65
CA LEU A 719 11.81 -6.74 19.84
C LEU A 719 13.20 -6.29 19.40
N VAL A 720 13.61 -5.09 19.79
CA VAL A 720 14.93 -4.52 19.48
C VAL A 720 15.78 -4.56 20.73
N ASN A 721 16.92 -5.25 20.70
CA ASN A 721 17.91 -5.23 21.78
C ASN A 721 19.00 -4.19 21.44
N ILE A 722 19.23 -3.23 22.33
CA ILE A 722 20.36 -2.29 22.24
C ILE A 722 20.98 -2.18 23.63
N ASP A 723 22.26 -2.56 23.73
CA ASP A 723 23.06 -2.50 24.96
C ASP A 723 22.41 -3.24 26.14
N ASN A 724 21.81 -4.40 25.86
CA ASN A 724 21.03 -5.25 26.79
C ASN A 724 19.72 -4.65 27.29
N VAL A 725 19.27 -3.53 26.70
CA VAL A 725 17.94 -2.96 26.91
C VAL A 725 17.03 -3.39 25.76
N TYR A 726 15.87 -3.97 26.09
CA TYR A 726 14.89 -4.42 25.12
C TYR A 726 13.81 -3.36 24.90
N TYR A 727 13.53 -3.08 23.63
CA TYR A 727 12.49 -2.15 23.20
C TYR A 727 11.47 -2.84 22.31
N VAL A 728 10.19 -2.57 22.53
CA VAL A 728 9.12 -2.90 21.58
C VAL A 728 8.72 -1.61 20.86
N GLY A 729 8.98 -1.59 19.55
CA GLY A 729 8.62 -0.46 18.70
C GLY A 729 7.10 -0.28 18.67
N PHE A 730 6.60 0.86 19.14
CA PHE A 730 5.16 1.10 19.20
C PHE A 730 4.63 1.55 17.83
N ARG A 731 4.28 0.58 16.96
CA ARG A 731 3.54 0.81 15.72
C ARG A 731 2.04 0.81 16.05
N PRO A 732 1.38 1.97 16.17
CA PRO A 732 0.15 2.04 16.94
C PRO A 732 -1.12 1.57 16.20
N HIS A 733 -2.16 1.34 16.99
CA HIS A 733 -3.55 1.27 16.53
C HIS A 733 -4.32 2.44 17.16
N GLY A 734 -4.78 3.36 16.28
CA GLY A 734 -5.53 4.59 16.55
C GLY A 734 -5.42 5.13 17.97
N ARG A 735 -6.49 4.89 18.75
CA ARG A 735 -6.73 5.50 20.07
C ARG A 735 -5.55 5.39 21.03
N THR A 736 -4.90 4.23 21.04
CA THR A 736 -3.76 3.95 21.93
C THR A 736 -2.61 4.94 21.70
N PHE A 737 -2.40 5.37 20.45
CA PHE A 737 -1.40 6.39 20.15
C PHE A 737 -1.84 7.76 20.61
N THR A 738 -3.11 8.11 20.38
CA THR A 738 -3.59 9.46 20.64
C THR A 738 -3.69 9.72 22.13
N GLN A 739 -4.02 8.72 22.95
CA GLN A 739 -3.91 8.78 24.41
C GLN A 739 -2.44 8.96 24.84
N LEU A 740 -1.53 8.10 24.39
CA LEU A 740 -0.11 8.16 24.75
C LEU A 740 0.58 9.47 24.29
N LEU A 741 0.31 9.92 23.06
CA LEU A 741 0.79 11.21 22.55
C LEU A 741 0.15 12.39 23.27
N CYS A 742 -1.11 12.31 23.71
CA CYS A 742 -1.69 13.38 24.52
C CYS A 742 -0.94 13.51 25.85
N VAL A 743 -0.59 12.40 26.50
CA VAL A 743 0.24 12.42 27.72
C VAL A 743 1.63 13.01 27.44
N ILE A 744 2.32 12.53 26.40
CA ILE A 744 3.68 12.97 26.03
C ILE A 744 3.69 14.45 25.60
N MET A 745 2.84 14.85 24.65
CA MET A 745 2.79 16.23 24.16
C MET A 745 2.34 17.22 25.22
N VAL A 746 1.45 16.84 26.15
CA VAL A 746 1.13 17.70 27.28
C VAL A 746 2.38 17.97 28.12
N CYS A 747 3.29 17.01 28.27
CA CYS A 747 4.58 17.24 28.92
C CYS A 747 5.55 18.07 28.05
N SER A 748 5.63 17.82 26.75
CA SER A 748 6.57 18.51 25.84
C SER A 748 6.17 19.96 25.47
N ILE A 749 4.88 20.32 25.56
CA ILE A 749 4.38 21.66 25.18
C ILE A 749 4.67 22.74 26.25
N PHE A 750 5.13 22.36 27.45
CA PHE A 750 5.57 23.32 28.49
C PHE A 750 6.90 24.04 28.19
N TYR A 751 7.37 24.02 26.94
CA TYR A 751 8.43 24.92 26.49
C TYR A 751 7.85 26.32 26.23
N GLU A 752 7.69 27.10 27.31
CA GLU A 752 7.29 28.51 27.22
C GLU A 752 8.26 29.30 26.33
N ASP A 753 7.75 29.83 25.21
CA ASP A 753 8.40 30.98 24.55
C ASP A 753 8.15 32.23 25.40
N LYS A 754 8.98 32.40 26.42
CA LYS A 754 8.96 33.53 27.37
C LYS A 754 9.15 34.90 26.71
N ALA A 755 9.48 34.97 25.42
CA ALA A 755 9.63 36.24 24.71
C ALA A 755 8.30 36.79 24.16
N ASN A 756 7.34 35.94 23.78
CA ASN A 756 6.21 36.36 22.96
C ASN A 756 4.82 36.22 23.60
N ASN A 757 4.65 35.41 24.64
CA ASN A 757 3.40 35.30 25.42
C ASN A 757 2.13 35.03 24.58
N ILE A 758 2.27 34.26 23.49
CA ILE A 758 1.16 33.86 22.61
C ILE A 758 0.66 32.47 23.03
N ASP A 759 -0.51 32.42 23.67
CA ASP A 759 -1.21 31.18 23.99
C ASP A 759 -1.89 30.64 22.71
N ILE A 760 -1.17 29.82 21.94
CA ILE A 760 -1.63 29.29 20.64
C ILE A 760 -2.82 28.32 20.79
N PHE A 761 -3.06 27.79 22.00
CA PHE A 761 -4.09 26.79 22.26
C PHE A 761 -4.92 27.16 23.48
N GLY A 762 -6.14 27.64 23.25
CA GLY A 762 -7.14 27.87 24.29
C GLY A 762 -7.54 26.58 25.03
N VAL A 763 -6.74 26.19 26.01
CA VAL A 763 -7.00 25.05 26.90
C VAL A 763 -7.82 25.54 28.09
N CYS A 764 -8.99 24.95 28.29
CA CYS A 764 -9.87 25.23 29.43
C CYS A 764 -9.12 25.09 30.77
N PRO A 765 -9.30 25.99 31.76
CA PRO A 765 -8.64 25.91 33.07
C PRO A 765 -8.76 24.55 33.77
N ALA A 766 -9.92 23.89 33.67
CA ALA A 766 -10.14 22.55 34.25
C ALA A 766 -9.25 21.45 33.63
N CYS A 767 -8.75 21.65 32.41
CA CYS A 767 -7.76 20.76 31.80
C CYS A 767 -6.33 21.09 32.26
N ARG A 768 -6.03 22.35 32.65
CA ARG A 768 -4.73 22.71 33.24
C ARG A 768 -4.57 22.12 34.65
N GLU A 769 -5.62 22.15 35.47
CA GLU A 769 -5.60 21.55 36.82
C GLU A 769 -5.39 20.03 36.80
N LYS A 770 -6.04 19.30 35.88
CA LYS A 770 -5.87 17.84 35.76
C LYS A 770 -4.45 17.42 35.36
N VAL A 771 -3.71 18.27 34.65
CA VAL A 771 -2.32 18.02 34.28
C VAL A 771 -1.39 18.28 35.47
N ALA A 772 -1.62 19.36 36.21
CA ALA A 772 -0.81 19.72 37.38
C ALA A 772 -0.81 18.66 38.50
N ILE A 773 -1.88 17.85 38.60
CA ILE A 773 -1.99 16.75 39.56
C ILE A 773 -1.02 15.59 39.23
N HIS A 774 -0.59 15.44 37.98
CA HIS A 774 0.34 14.37 37.56
C HIS A 774 1.82 14.77 37.52
N THR A 775 2.15 16.05 37.79
CA THR A 775 3.53 16.56 37.68
C THR A 775 4.27 16.73 39.02
N HIS A 776 3.66 16.36 40.15
CA HIS A 776 4.29 16.47 41.47
C HIS A 776 4.21 15.18 42.31
N ASP A 777 5.42 14.71 42.66
CA ASP A 777 5.82 13.63 43.58
C ASP A 777 5.51 12.14 43.28
N PRO A 778 6.49 11.23 43.48
CA PRO A 778 6.29 9.79 43.37
C PRO A 778 5.79 9.19 44.70
N PHE A 779 4.64 8.50 44.64
CA PHE A 779 4.17 7.50 45.60
C PHE A 779 4.38 7.77 47.10
N THR A 780 3.36 8.31 47.77
CA THR A 780 3.03 7.88 49.14
C THR A 780 1.52 7.74 49.28
N ILE A 781 1.00 6.53 49.07
CA ILE A 781 -0.42 6.24 49.25
C ILE A 781 -0.66 5.86 50.72
N SER A 782 -1.20 6.80 51.48
CA SER A 782 -1.86 6.50 52.75
C SER A 782 -3.15 7.32 52.88
N GLN A 783 -4.28 6.61 52.77
CA GLN A 783 -5.62 7.02 53.19
C GLN A 783 -6.14 8.37 52.69
N LEU A 784 -7.11 8.35 51.76
CA LEU A 784 -8.20 9.32 51.76
C LEU A 784 -9.50 8.65 51.26
N THR A 785 -10.55 8.78 52.07
CA THR A 785 -11.86 8.17 51.85
C THR A 785 -12.70 8.93 50.82
N ALA A 786 -13.55 8.20 50.08
CA ALA A 786 -14.45 8.78 49.09
C ALA A 786 -15.53 9.69 49.72
N PRO A 787 -15.83 10.86 49.11
CA PRO A 787 -17.06 11.60 49.38
C PRO A 787 -18.07 11.45 48.22
N THR A 788 -19.25 10.92 48.54
CA THR A 788 -20.42 10.85 47.65
C THR A 788 -21.19 12.16 47.69
N ILE A 789 -21.35 12.90 46.58
CA ILE A 789 -22.31 14.02 46.51
C ILE A 789 -23.14 14.00 45.20
N THR A 790 -24.44 14.21 45.43
CA THR A 790 -25.66 14.18 44.61
C THR A 790 -25.77 15.18 43.44
N ALA A 791 -26.82 15.00 42.63
CA ALA A 791 -27.05 15.67 41.35
C ALA A 791 -27.96 16.93 41.37
N SER A 792 -27.94 17.66 40.24
CA SER A 792 -29.03 18.47 39.65
C SER A 792 -29.19 19.97 40.12
N PRO A 793 -29.99 20.82 39.43
CA PRO A 793 -29.54 21.55 38.22
C PRO A 793 -29.95 23.06 38.20
N LYS A 794 -29.55 23.83 37.18
CA LYS A 794 -30.32 25.03 36.74
C LYS A 794 -29.96 25.58 35.34
N GLN A 795 -30.97 26.18 34.70
CA GLN A 795 -30.96 26.80 33.36
C GLN A 795 -30.65 28.31 33.41
N LYS A 796 -30.19 28.90 32.28
CA LYS A 796 -30.72 30.13 31.58
C LYS A 796 -29.64 30.79 30.69
N THR A 797 -29.73 30.71 29.35
CA THR A 797 -30.39 31.62 28.37
C THR A 797 -29.63 32.89 27.96
N ASN A 798 -29.40 33.00 26.63
CA ASN A 798 -29.64 34.18 25.75
C ASN A 798 -28.53 35.21 25.38
N LEU A 799 -28.50 35.52 24.06
CA LEU A 799 -28.19 36.82 23.37
C LEU A 799 -26.72 37.33 23.38
N THR A 800 -26.14 38.02 22.37
CA THR A 800 -26.38 38.16 20.91
C THR A 800 -25.15 38.78 20.21
N ASN A 801 -25.04 38.62 18.88
CA ASN A 801 -24.35 39.43 17.86
C ASN A 801 -23.53 40.68 18.27
N PHE A 802 -22.36 40.88 17.63
CA PHE A 802 -22.09 42.13 16.88
C PHE A 802 -21.03 41.94 15.77
N ASN A 803 -21.00 42.88 14.82
CA ASN A 803 -20.34 42.78 13.51
C ASN A 803 -19.24 43.85 13.33
N SER A 804 -18.29 43.57 12.42
CA SER A 804 -17.64 44.51 11.47
C SER A 804 -16.29 45.22 11.75
N ARG A 805 -15.47 45.17 10.68
CA ARG A 805 -14.58 46.19 10.07
C ARG A 805 -13.12 46.44 10.54
N THR A 806 -12.25 46.34 9.53
CA THR A 806 -10.92 46.92 9.27
C THR A 806 -10.95 48.48 9.22
N PRO A 807 -9.81 49.25 9.18
CA PRO A 807 -8.53 48.94 8.49
C PRO A 807 -7.18 49.44 9.11
N SER A 808 -6.09 49.12 8.41
CA SER A 808 -4.70 49.60 8.59
C SER A 808 -4.47 51.02 8.02
N PRO A 809 -3.39 51.75 8.41
CA PRO A 809 -2.03 51.62 7.80
C PRO A 809 -0.92 51.60 8.90
N THR A 810 0.41 51.84 8.73
CA THR A 810 1.24 52.46 7.66
C THR A 810 2.67 51.84 7.56
N ARG A 811 3.75 52.64 7.38
CA ARG A 811 5.17 52.26 7.12
C ARG A 811 6.12 52.79 8.21
N TYR A 812 7.33 52.24 8.30
CA TYR A 812 8.58 53.02 8.45
C TYR A 812 9.75 52.36 7.70
N THR A 813 10.76 53.17 7.34
CA THR A 813 11.88 52.82 6.44
C THR A 813 13.23 53.24 7.05
N SER A 814 14.30 52.48 6.79
CA SER A 814 15.68 53.01 6.78
C SER A 814 16.62 52.10 5.99
N THR A 815 17.28 52.66 4.98
CA THR A 815 18.44 52.11 4.25
C THR A 815 19.76 52.48 4.94
N ILE A 816 20.85 51.78 4.59
CA ILE A 816 22.23 52.31 4.45
C ILE A 816 23.04 51.27 3.66
N ASP A 817 23.94 51.75 2.80
CA ASP A 817 24.61 50.97 1.74
C ASP A 817 26.08 50.60 2.05
N ASP A 818 26.66 49.84 1.11
CA ASP A 818 28.00 50.02 0.51
C ASP A 818 29.27 49.26 0.98
N ASN A 819 29.71 48.40 0.05
CA ASN A 819 31.02 48.39 -0.64
C ASN A 819 32.28 47.62 -0.15
N THR A 820 32.63 46.64 -0.99
CA THR A 820 33.94 46.31 -1.62
C THR A 820 35.24 46.12 -0.79
N CYS A 821 35.93 44.99 -1.03
CA CYS A 821 37.26 44.99 -1.67
C CYS A 821 37.64 43.60 -2.22
N SER A 822 38.72 43.52 -3.00
CA SER A 822 39.17 42.36 -3.78
C SER A 822 40.62 41.96 -3.46
N LEU A 823 41.04 40.73 -3.79
CA LEU A 823 42.18 40.42 -4.68
C LEU A 823 42.64 38.96 -4.66
N THR A 824 43.04 38.55 -5.86
CA THR A 824 43.63 37.29 -6.34
C THR A 824 44.94 36.86 -5.68
N ASN A 825 45.23 35.54 -5.70
CA ASN A 825 46.42 35.07 -6.44
C ASN A 825 46.39 33.58 -6.83
N THR A 826 47.03 33.28 -7.96
CA THR A 826 47.18 31.98 -8.62
C THR A 826 48.50 31.29 -8.23
N LEU A 827 48.55 29.95 -8.32
CA LEU A 827 49.66 29.22 -8.98
C LEU A 827 49.30 27.75 -9.27
N ARG A 828 49.87 27.22 -10.35
CA ARG A 828 49.75 25.82 -10.82
C ARG A 828 50.86 24.96 -10.20
N LEU A 829 50.66 23.63 -10.13
CA LEU A 829 51.61 22.64 -10.66
C LEU A 829 50.99 21.22 -10.69
N SER A 830 51.38 20.45 -11.70
CA SER A 830 51.20 19.00 -11.87
C SER A 830 52.62 18.38 -12.01
N PRO A 831 52.87 17.04 -12.07
CA PRO A 831 51.93 15.97 -12.44
C PRO A 831 52.06 14.62 -11.67
N ARG A 832 51.22 13.66 -12.10
CA ARG A 832 51.38 12.19 -12.12
C ARG A 832 52.41 11.52 -11.19
N GLU A 833 51.94 10.49 -10.49
CA GLU A 833 52.61 9.18 -10.56
C GLU A 833 51.61 8.02 -10.50
N THR A 834 52.00 6.89 -11.07
CA THR A 834 51.16 5.71 -11.34
C THR A 834 51.65 4.51 -10.53
N HIS A 835 50.75 3.76 -9.89
CA HIS A 835 51.01 2.35 -9.58
C HIS A 835 49.82 1.45 -9.86
N THR A 836 50.12 0.35 -10.54
CA THR A 836 49.23 -0.74 -10.95
C THR A 836 49.42 -1.97 -10.03
N SER A 837 48.64 -3.03 -10.29
CA SER A 837 48.66 -4.35 -9.63
C SER A 837 47.98 -4.40 -8.24
N SER A 838 47.32 -5.49 -7.85
CA SER A 838 46.85 -6.64 -8.63
C SER A 838 45.70 -7.35 -7.89
N ARG A 839 44.88 -8.11 -8.63
CA ARG A 839 43.99 -9.12 -8.03
C ARG A 839 44.83 -10.29 -7.53
N LEU A 840 44.52 -10.80 -6.34
CA LEU A 840 44.73 -12.21 -6.00
C LEU A 840 43.43 -12.81 -5.48
N THR A 841 43.23 -14.09 -5.78
CA THR A 841 42.01 -14.86 -5.52
C THR A 841 42.22 -15.81 -4.36
N ASN A 842 41.11 -16.25 -3.76
CA ASN A 842 40.88 -17.45 -2.93
C ASN A 842 42.11 -18.20 -2.36
N ASP A 843 42.04 -18.56 -1.08
CA ASP A 843 41.97 -20.00 -0.79
C ASP A 843 41.30 -20.38 0.54
N ASN A 844 40.94 -21.66 0.65
CA ASN A 844 40.21 -22.27 1.76
C ASN A 844 41.11 -22.60 2.97
N GLY A 845 40.50 -22.67 4.17
CA GLY A 845 41.21 -23.10 5.40
C GLY A 845 40.27 -23.66 6.48
N PHE A 846 39.96 -24.95 6.40
CA PHE A 846 39.31 -25.69 7.49
C PHE A 846 40.26 -25.84 8.69
N LEU A 847 39.77 -25.61 9.92
CA LEU A 847 40.36 -26.17 11.13
C LEU A 847 39.29 -26.62 12.14
N HIS A 848 39.19 -27.94 12.34
CA HIS A 848 38.56 -28.55 13.52
C HIS A 848 39.50 -28.44 14.74
N GLY A 849 38.96 -28.31 15.95
CA GLY A 849 39.79 -28.49 17.15
C GLY A 849 39.14 -28.26 18.52
N LYS A 850 38.62 -29.34 19.12
CA LYS A 850 38.62 -29.65 20.57
C LYS A 850 37.78 -28.80 21.55
N SER A 851 36.67 -29.38 22.01
CA SER A 851 36.40 -29.56 23.46
C SER A 851 37.22 -30.79 23.97
N PRO A 852 37.32 -31.14 25.27
CA PRO A 852 36.46 -30.77 26.41
C PRO A 852 37.20 -30.24 27.65
N ASP A 853 36.46 -29.86 28.69
CA ASP A 853 36.51 -30.63 29.94
C ASP A 853 35.30 -30.39 30.86
N SER A 854 34.94 -31.42 31.61
CA SER A 854 33.81 -31.41 32.54
C SER A 854 34.18 -32.08 33.86
N SER A 855 34.13 -31.34 34.96
CA SER A 855 33.69 -31.82 36.29
C SER A 855 34.06 -30.84 37.40
N THR A 856 33.08 -30.49 38.24
CA THR A 856 33.10 -30.77 39.68
C THR A 856 31.66 -30.67 40.16
N ILE A 857 31.25 -31.62 41.00
CA ILE A 857 29.87 -31.85 41.42
C ILE A 857 29.73 -31.48 42.92
N ASP A 858 28.51 -31.07 43.29
CA ASP A 858 27.81 -31.36 44.55
C ASP A 858 27.61 -30.34 45.70
N HIS A 859 26.40 -30.49 46.31
CA HIS A 859 25.95 -30.05 47.66
C HIS A 859 25.76 -28.52 47.90
N ILE A 860 24.69 -27.96 48.53
CA ILE A 860 23.63 -28.47 49.46
C ILE A 860 22.23 -27.84 49.17
N PHE A 861 21.17 -28.52 49.62
CA PHE A 861 19.72 -28.23 49.49
C PHE A 861 19.09 -27.33 50.59
N LYS A 862 17.86 -26.83 50.32
CA LYS A 862 16.81 -26.23 51.22
C LYS A 862 16.89 -24.74 51.61
N LEU A 863 15.91 -23.95 51.17
CA LEU A 863 14.66 -23.73 51.93
C LEU A 863 13.54 -23.11 51.06
N VAL A 864 12.29 -23.35 51.44
CA VAL A 864 11.07 -22.97 50.71
C VAL A 864 10.41 -21.78 51.40
N TYR A 865 9.96 -20.78 50.63
CA TYR A 865 8.82 -19.96 51.02
C TYR A 865 8.04 -19.47 49.79
N VAL A 866 6.74 -19.75 49.75
CA VAL A 866 5.82 -19.37 48.65
C VAL A 866 4.59 -18.70 49.25
N PRO A 867 4.36 -17.40 48.97
CA PRO A 867 3.06 -16.78 49.17
C PRO A 867 2.20 -16.94 47.90
N ARG A 868 1.26 -17.90 47.95
CA ARG A 868 -0.08 -17.71 47.36
C ARG A 868 -0.73 -16.53 48.12
N THR A 869 -1.62 -15.68 47.59
CA THR A 869 -2.49 -15.72 46.40
C THR A 869 -3.11 -14.33 46.23
N CYS A 870 -3.57 -13.97 45.03
CA CYS A 870 -4.68 -13.02 44.87
C CYS A 870 -5.56 -13.46 43.70
N ASN A 871 -6.74 -14.01 43.99
CA ASN A 871 -7.72 -14.46 42.99
C ASN A 871 -8.74 -13.35 42.71
N LEU A 872 -9.06 -13.12 41.43
CA LEU A 872 -10.22 -12.32 41.01
C LEU A 872 -11.43 -13.26 40.78
N PRO A 873 -12.50 -13.23 41.60
CA PRO A 873 -13.49 -14.33 41.62
C PRO A 873 -14.56 -14.34 40.52
N MET A 874 -14.70 -13.29 39.70
CA MET A 874 -15.91 -13.11 38.86
C MET A 874 -15.88 -13.76 37.47
N TYR A 875 -14.75 -14.30 37.01
CA TYR A 875 -14.65 -14.88 35.66
C TYR A 875 -14.78 -16.41 35.57
N SER A 876 -14.50 -17.19 36.62
CA SER A 876 -14.51 -18.66 36.50
C SER A 876 -15.93 -19.24 36.39
N ALA A 877 -16.88 -18.73 37.19
CA ALA A 877 -18.23 -19.29 37.27
C ALA A 877 -19.00 -19.24 35.93
N ALA A 878 -18.87 -18.15 35.17
CA ALA A 878 -19.53 -18.01 33.87
C ALA A 878 -18.92 -18.96 32.80
N VAL A 879 -17.61 -19.21 32.87
CA VAL A 879 -16.90 -20.12 31.96
C VAL A 879 -17.20 -21.58 32.31
N GLU A 880 -17.23 -21.94 33.60
CA GLU A 880 -17.60 -23.29 34.04
C GLU A 880 -19.07 -23.63 33.70
N GLN A 881 -19.99 -22.65 33.80
CA GLN A 881 -21.39 -22.87 33.43
C GLN A 881 -21.57 -23.07 31.92
N ALA A 882 -20.90 -22.27 31.08
CA ALA A 882 -20.96 -22.44 29.61
C ALA A 882 -20.33 -23.77 29.13
N LEU A 883 -19.30 -24.26 29.82
CA LEU A 883 -18.69 -25.57 29.54
C LEU A 883 -19.57 -26.76 29.93
N GLN A 884 -20.55 -26.57 30.82
CA GLN A 884 -21.47 -27.62 31.25
C GLN A 884 -22.78 -27.67 30.45
N THR A 885 -23.26 -26.54 29.91
CA THR A 885 -24.54 -26.50 29.17
C THR A 885 -24.41 -26.61 27.66
N GLY A 886 -23.23 -26.34 27.09
CA GLY A 886 -23.00 -26.43 25.64
C GLY A 886 -23.63 -25.32 24.80
N GLU A 887 -24.33 -24.37 25.42
CA GLU A 887 -24.91 -23.20 24.77
C GLU A 887 -24.06 -21.95 25.03
N LEU A 888 -23.55 -21.34 23.96
CA LEU A 888 -22.86 -20.05 24.02
C LEU A 888 -23.88 -18.92 24.27
N PRO A 889 -23.70 -18.05 25.29
CA PRO A 889 -24.52 -16.87 25.42
C PRO A 889 -24.22 -15.89 24.28
N LEU A 890 -25.19 -15.73 23.38
CA LEU A 890 -25.23 -14.59 22.46
C LEU A 890 -25.46 -13.31 23.26
N TYR A 891 -24.43 -12.47 23.41
CA TYR A 891 -24.62 -11.08 23.80
C TYR A 891 -23.80 -10.11 22.95
N SER A 892 -24.48 -9.01 22.63
CA SER A 892 -24.13 -7.88 21.76
C SER A 892 -23.10 -6.93 22.35
#